data_AF-A0AA36FSN0-F1
#
_entry.id   AF-A0AA36FSN0-F1
#
_cell.length_a   1.000
_cell.length_b   1.000
_cell.length_c   1.000
_cell.angle_alpha   90.00
_cell.angle_beta   90.00
_cell.angle_gamma   90.00
#
_symmetry.space_group_name_H-M   'P 1'
#
loop_
_entity.id
_entity.type
_entity.pdbx_description
1 polymer ?
#
loop_
_entity_poly.entity_id
_entity_poly.type
_entity_poly.pdbx_seq_one_letter_code
_entity_poly.pdbx_strand_id
1 'polypeptide(L)'
;MRPGKDKTPCKSAARLSFLMRFRITFFHRRARVVYAGLLSLTFLTLFYFGISVNHSENTDPIYIYTATTYFGQNFSEYDFPDRCPELKRPCIRTDNPQKYSKVSAVIFHSVDFKWTSDLPGPRNLNIPFIFYSLESPSNDAMRMPYAFLNWTMHYKRNSDVWNPYGRLVRLRSVNPWAEKDPKLEAVWIGSNCDTLNRRLEYIQLLQKLGLKISDRILQCDGLENRYSDCMKTVTSVYKFYIAFENSNCPDYVTEKFFETLQRGLIPIVVKRQYYEDLGIPSDIFIAVDDFKTPEELVRYVKRIAADEQAYNRYFEWRNRYRVVTHLEPDPETGWCALCQKLQKGPPYPKTEDKPDIRQWATTPRTFQNTKPPYSQMPVQEFDTIDYLGALVVGVIFSICCFLFTIFVNFFWITKYDNITVFERLGSKYNMRLGPHRVKEVQRTIYLEETEDCDRLSLKQALKALFFLLVIGAETNRIARNKPYYRYYFSKMAVPDYFLDKAFVEVRQENIDEFFAVRGVPWLIRKLIVGKMKNGRFHLTKHGDKYHIAVGDPGKNLEYDFTLGEKIRATGYDGKEHEITFSCEGGRFIEKHLNLSRPEVGEDVTYYEFRDGTLYSECTATKESKSVTWKREFKQK
;
A
#
# COMPACT_ATOMS: atom_id res chain seq x y z
N MET A 1 78.25 15.05 -50.72
CA MET A 1 79.18 14.24 -49.89
C MET A 1 78.55 14.02 -48.51
N ARG A 2 78.33 12.77 -48.10
CA ARG A 2 78.43 12.36 -46.68
C ARG A 2 79.91 11.96 -46.44
N PRO A 3 80.45 11.74 -45.20
CA PRO A 3 79.79 11.51 -43.90
C PRO A 3 80.50 12.15 -42.68
N GLY A 4 79.99 11.91 -41.46
CA GLY A 4 80.76 12.08 -40.21
C GLY A 4 79.94 11.98 -38.92
N LYS A 5 79.93 10.80 -38.29
CA LYS A 5 79.34 10.52 -36.97
C LYS A 5 80.18 11.15 -35.85
N ASP A 6 79.55 11.56 -34.74
CA ASP A 6 80.12 11.26 -33.43
C ASP A 6 79.10 11.18 -32.28
N LYS A 7 79.42 10.34 -31.30
CA LYS A 7 78.58 9.90 -30.18
C LYS A 7 78.95 10.62 -28.86
N THR A 8 77.93 11.04 -28.08
CA THR A 8 77.87 11.19 -26.59
C THR A 8 78.79 12.22 -25.87
N PRO A 9 78.55 12.66 -24.60
CA PRO A 9 77.38 12.55 -23.69
C PRO A 9 76.98 13.87 -22.95
N CYS A 10 75.88 13.77 -22.20
CA CYS A 10 75.35 14.70 -21.18
C CYS A 10 76.41 15.31 -20.24
N LYS A 11 76.45 16.66 -20.07
CA LYS A 11 76.90 17.40 -18.87
C LYS A 11 77.00 18.93 -19.12
N SER A 12 76.00 19.71 -18.70
CA SER A 12 76.17 21.12 -18.27
C SER A 12 74.84 21.77 -17.85
N ALA A 13 74.22 21.30 -16.76
CA ALA A 13 73.12 22.04 -16.11
C ALA A 13 72.98 21.74 -14.60
N ALA A 14 74.02 21.20 -13.95
CA ALA A 14 73.94 20.65 -12.59
C ALA A 14 74.47 21.56 -11.47
N ARG A 15 74.76 22.85 -11.73
CA ARG A 15 75.30 23.75 -10.69
C ARG A 15 74.46 24.98 -10.34
N LEU A 16 73.33 25.23 -11.01
CA LEU A 16 72.46 26.38 -10.67
C LEU A 16 71.11 26.00 -10.02
N SER A 17 70.73 24.72 -9.97
CA SER A 17 69.41 24.28 -9.45
C SER A 17 69.37 23.93 -7.96
N PHE A 18 70.53 23.81 -7.29
CA PHE A 18 70.59 23.33 -5.90
C PHE A 18 70.28 24.43 -4.86
N LEU A 19 70.66 25.68 -5.13
CA LEU A 19 70.43 26.79 -4.18
C LEU A 19 69.02 27.41 -4.27
N MET A 20 68.34 27.32 -5.42
CA MET A 20 66.96 27.82 -5.58
C MET A 20 65.90 26.82 -5.09
N ARG A 21 66.17 25.51 -5.13
CA ARG A 21 65.22 24.48 -4.65
C ARG A 21 65.07 24.47 -3.12
N PHE A 22 66.13 24.72 -2.35
CA PHE A 22 66.08 24.61 -0.89
C PHE A 22 65.20 25.69 -0.22
N ARG A 23 65.20 26.93 -0.74
CA ARG A 23 64.37 28.03 -0.20
C ARG A 23 62.88 27.91 -0.52
N ILE A 24 62.52 27.37 -1.69
CA ILE A 24 61.10 27.25 -2.11
C ILE A 24 60.40 26.07 -1.42
N THR A 25 61.08 24.93 -1.19
CA THR A 25 60.49 23.80 -0.45
C THR A 25 60.28 24.06 1.04
N PHE A 26 61.11 24.91 1.66
CA PHE A 26 60.98 25.23 3.10
C PHE A 26 59.77 26.14 3.37
N PHE A 27 59.53 27.12 2.48
CA PHE A 27 58.37 28.02 2.59
C PHE A 27 57.04 27.30 2.31
N HIS A 28 56.99 26.40 1.32
CA HIS A 28 55.79 25.61 1.03
C HIS A 28 55.43 24.60 2.13
N ARG A 29 56.41 24.04 2.86
CA ARG A 29 56.12 23.13 3.99
C ARG A 29 55.48 23.85 5.18
N ARG A 30 55.95 25.05 5.54
CA ARG A 30 55.35 25.83 6.65
C ARG A 30 53.95 26.34 6.30
N ALA A 31 53.73 26.81 5.06
CA ALA A 31 52.40 27.22 4.61
C ALA A 31 51.39 26.06 4.61
N ARG A 32 51.79 24.85 4.19
CA ARG A 32 50.91 23.66 4.20
C ARG A 32 50.54 23.20 5.61
N VAL A 33 51.45 23.29 6.58
CA VAL A 33 51.16 22.93 7.98
C VAL A 33 50.22 23.95 8.63
N VAL A 34 50.39 25.24 8.35
CA VAL A 34 49.50 26.30 8.86
C VAL A 34 48.11 26.22 8.22
N TYR A 35 48.02 25.98 6.90
CA TYR A 35 46.74 25.79 6.23
C TYR A 35 46.03 24.50 6.68
N ALA A 36 46.75 23.40 6.85
CA ALA A 36 46.18 22.16 7.38
C ALA A 36 45.66 22.34 8.81
N GLY A 37 46.43 23.04 9.66
CA GLY A 37 46.04 23.40 11.03
C GLY A 37 44.77 24.26 11.08
N LEU A 38 44.70 25.30 10.26
CA LEU A 38 43.51 26.16 10.14
C LEU A 38 42.29 25.40 9.61
N LEU A 39 42.46 24.54 8.60
CA LEU A 39 41.39 23.68 8.09
C LEU A 39 40.89 22.71 9.16
N SER A 40 41.78 22.07 9.92
CA SER A 40 41.39 21.19 11.02
C SER A 40 40.72 21.95 12.17
N LEU A 41 41.13 23.18 12.48
CA LEU A 41 40.47 24.01 13.49
C LEU A 41 39.08 24.44 13.02
N THR A 42 38.91 24.82 11.75
CA THR A 42 37.59 25.13 11.19
C THR A 42 36.70 23.90 11.13
N PHE A 43 37.25 22.71 10.87
CA PHE A 43 36.49 21.48 10.90
C PHE A 43 36.08 21.12 12.33
N LEU A 44 36.98 21.29 13.32
CA LEU A 44 36.68 21.09 14.73
C LEU A 44 35.68 22.10 15.26
N THR A 45 35.74 23.37 14.86
CA THR A 45 34.73 24.37 15.27
C THR A 45 33.41 24.10 14.57
N LEU A 46 33.38 23.76 13.28
CA LEU A 46 32.15 23.36 12.60
C LEU A 46 31.57 22.05 13.15
N PHE A 47 32.40 21.13 13.63
CA PHE A 47 31.97 19.90 14.30
C PHE A 47 31.47 20.18 15.72
N TYR A 48 32.14 21.07 16.47
CA TYR A 48 31.74 21.48 17.82
C TYR A 48 30.45 22.33 17.80
N PHE A 49 30.31 23.25 16.84
CA PHE A 49 29.06 23.99 16.58
C PHE A 49 27.98 23.12 15.92
N GLY A 50 28.35 22.12 15.12
CA GLY A 50 27.44 21.14 14.55
C GLY A 50 26.86 20.16 15.58
N ILE A 51 27.59 19.88 16.67
CA ILE A 51 27.15 19.03 17.79
C ILE A 51 26.40 19.84 18.86
N SER A 52 26.63 21.15 18.98
CA SER A 52 25.96 22.01 19.97
C SER A 52 24.63 22.62 19.51
N VAL A 53 24.08 22.14 18.39
CA VAL A 53 22.63 22.27 18.17
C VAL A 53 21.93 21.33 19.15
N ASN A 54 21.68 21.85 20.36
CA ASN A 54 20.67 21.30 21.24
C ASN A 54 19.35 21.29 20.46
N HIS A 55 19.03 20.15 19.84
CA HIS A 55 17.68 19.88 19.39
C HIS A 55 16.84 19.83 20.67
N SER A 56 16.20 20.95 21.00
CA SER A 56 15.08 20.96 21.94
C SER A 56 14.11 19.92 21.44
N GLU A 57 14.07 18.74 22.07
CA GLU A 57 13.08 17.71 21.75
C GLU A 57 11.71 18.38 21.89
N ASN A 58 10.97 18.51 20.78
CA ASN A 58 9.66 19.13 20.81
C ASN A 58 8.72 18.23 21.61
N THR A 59 8.36 18.65 22.82
CA THR A 59 7.46 17.93 23.72
C THR A 59 5.98 18.27 23.50
N ASP A 60 5.66 19.12 22.53
CA ASP A 60 4.29 19.58 22.31
C ASP A 60 3.38 18.41 21.91
N PRO A 61 2.19 18.30 22.55
CA PRO A 61 1.21 17.29 22.22
C PRO A 61 0.76 17.35 20.75
N ILE A 62 0.47 16.19 20.19
CA ILE A 62 -0.17 16.05 18.87
C ILE A 62 -1.68 16.03 19.07
N TYR A 63 -2.38 17.02 18.54
CA TYR A 63 -3.84 17.05 18.63
C TYR A 63 -4.47 16.35 17.41
N ILE A 64 -5.43 15.48 17.65
CA ILE A 64 -6.18 14.76 16.62
C ILE A 64 -7.64 15.18 16.73
N TYR A 65 -8.18 15.78 15.67
CA TYR A 65 -9.58 16.19 15.64
C TYR A 65 -10.48 15.00 15.27
N THR A 66 -11.46 14.66 16.11
CA THR A 66 -12.49 13.66 15.80
C THR A 66 -13.71 14.39 15.27
N ALA A 67 -13.86 14.43 13.94
CA ALA A 67 -14.85 15.27 13.26
C ALA A 67 -16.27 14.71 13.30
N THR A 68 -16.42 13.41 13.57
CA THR A 68 -17.69 12.73 13.69
C THR A 68 -17.79 12.04 15.05
N THR A 69 -19.01 11.65 15.43
CA THR A 69 -19.24 10.67 16.48
C THR A 69 -18.74 9.28 16.08
N TYR A 70 -18.63 8.38 17.04
CA TYR A 70 -18.48 6.94 16.85
C TYR A 70 -19.78 6.29 17.35
N PHE A 71 -20.61 5.77 16.44
CA PHE A 71 -21.93 5.21 16.73
C PHE A 71 -22.83 6.13 17.59
N GLY A 72 -22.85 7.42 17.25
CA GLY A 72 -23.67 8.43 17.92
C GLY A 72 -23.11 8.99 19.23
N GLN A 73 -21.97 8.50 19.73
CA GLN A 73 -21.29 9.00 20.94
C GLN A 73 -19.93 9.62 20.61
N ASN A 74 -19.39 10.44 21.51
CA ASN A 74 -18.06 11.03 21.30
C ASN A 74 -16.97 9.98 21.41
N PHE A 75 -15.89 10.12 20.63
CA PHE A 75 -14.74 9.22 20.70
C PHE A 75 -14.12 9.12 22.10
N SER A 76 -14.26 10.16 22.93
CA SER A 76 -13.81 10.19 24.32
C SER A 76 -14.65 9.37 25.28
N GLU A 77 -15.87 8.99 24.89
CA GLU A 77 -16.78 8.16 25.72
C GLU A 77 -16.49 6.66 25.57
N TYR A 78 -15.63 6.28 24.61
CA TYR A 78 -15.19 4.91 24.39
C TYR A 78 -13.82 4.64 25.03
N ASP A 79 -13.62 3.42 25.51
CA ASP A 79 -12.39 2.89 26.13
C ASP A 79 -11.23 2.67 25.13
N PHE A 80 -11.04 3.62 24.21
CA PHE A 80 -9.88 3.66 23.35
C PHE A 80 -8.63 4.08 24.15
N PRO A 81 -7.45 3.56 23.80
CA PRO A 81 -6.18 3.97 24.39
C PRO A 81 -5.97 5.50 24.42
N ASP A 82 -5.98 6.08 25.62
CA ASP A 82 -5.69 7.50 25.84
C ASP A 82 -4.20 7.83 25.90
N ARG A 83 -3.35 6.80 26.04
CA ARG A 83 -1.90 6.95 26.16
C ARG A 83 -1.19 5.83 25.42
N CYS A 84 -0.04 6.18 24.85
CA CYS A 84 0.88 5.28 24.18
C CYS A 84 2.19 5.30 24.98
N PRO A 85 2.41 4.35 25.90
CA PRO A 85 3.51 4.39 26.87
C PRO A 85 4.90 4.55 26.24
N GLU A 86 5.09 3.99 25.05
CA GLU A 86 6.33 4.05 24.29
C GLU A 86 6.60 5.39 23.60
N LEU A 87 5.64 6.31 23.56
CA LEU A 87 5.75 7.58 22.85
C LEU A 87 6.07 8.74 23.81
N LYS A 88 7.17 9.45 23.55
CA LYS A 88 7.58 10.64 24.32
C LYS A 88 6.59 11.81 24.18
N ARG A 89 6.00 11.99 22.99
CA ARG A 89 5.00 13.04 22.71
C ARG A 89 3.60 12.46 22.82
N PRO A 90 2.71 13.01 23.68
CA PRO A 90 1.35 12.51 23.80
C PRO A 90 0.52 12.90 22.56
N CYS A 91 -0.35 11.99 22.12
CA CYS A 91 -1.43 12.33 21.19
C CYS A 91 -2.73 12.51 21.96
N ILE A 92 -3.42 13.63 21.71
CA ILE A 92 -4.63 14.02 22.42
C ILE A 92 -5.77 14.15 21.40
N ARG A 93 -6.85 13.41 21.63
CA ARG A 93 -8.08 13.49 20.83
C ARG A 93 -8.88 14.72 21.26
N THR A 94 -9.52 15.40 20.31
CA THR A 94 -10.41 16.52 20.59
C THR A 94 -11.51 16.61 19.56
N ASP A 95 -12.71 16.91 20.01
CA ASP A 95 -13.92 17.19 19.23
C ASP A 95 -14.24 18.70 19.20
N ASN A 96 -13.47 19.54 19.90
CA ASN A 96 -13.72 20.97 20.01
C ASN A 96 -13.37 21.69 18.69
N PRO A 97 -14.35 22.27 17.97
CA PRO A 97 -14.11 22.90 16.67
C PRO A 97 -13.14 24.09 16.74
N GLN A 98 -13.05 24.78 17.89
CA GLN A 98 -12.14 25.92 18.08
C GLN A 98 -10.66 25.50 18.05
N LYS A 99 -10.35 24.21 18.26
CA LYS A 99 -8.99 23.67 18.21
C LYS A 99 -8.59 23.22 16.80
N TYR A 100 -9.51 23.19 15.84
CA TYR A 100 -9.27 22.67 14.48
C TYR A 100 -8.04 23.28 13.79
N SER A 101 -7.78 24.58 13.95
CA SER A 101 -6.61 25.24 13.35
C SER A 101 -5.25 24.79 13.92
N LYS A 102 -5.25 24.10 15.06
CA LYS A 102 -4.05 23.64 15.78
C LYS A 102 -3.88 22.12 15.78
N VAL A 103 -4.78 21.38 15.12
CA VAL A 103 -4.70 19.92 15.07
C VAL A 103 -3.68 19.44 14.03
N SER A 104 -3.14 18.26 14.27
CA SER A 104 -2.17 17.59 13.39
C SER A 104 -2.82 16.56 12.47
N ALA A 105 -4.08 16.17 12.74
CA ALA A 105 -4.87 15.25 11.92
C ALA A 105 -6.37 15.41 12.17
N VAL A 106 -7.18 14.92 11.22
CA VAL A 106 -8.63 14.84 11.35
C VAL A 106 -9.10 13.42 11.06
N ILE A 107 -10.02 12.91 11.87
CA ILE A 107 -10.58 11.58 11.76
C ILE A 107 -12.08 11.67 11.53
N PHE A 108 -12.55 10.85 10.59
CA PHE A 108 -13.95 10.69 10.26
C PHE A 108 -14.33 9.22 10.42
N HIS A 109 -15.26 8.93 11.32
CA HIS A 109 -15.89 7.63 11.42
C HIS A 109 -16.87 7.46 10.25
N SER A 110 -16.70 6.40 9.47
CA SER A 110 -17.43 6.17 8.23
C SER A 110 -18.94 6.10 8.41
N VAL A 111 -19.41 5.39 9.44
CA VAL A 111 -20.84 5.14 9.67
C VAL A 111 -21.58 6.44 10.02
N ASP A 112 -20.96 7.29 10.84
CA ASP A 112 -21.55 8.52 11.34
C ASP A 112 -21.39 9.70 10.37
N PHE A 113 -20.48 9.58 9.38
CA PHE A 113 -20.13 10.68 8.49
C PHE A 113 -21.31 11.19 7.66
N LYS A 114 -21.53 12.50 7.74
CA LYS A 114 -22.48 13.29 6.96
C LYS A 114 -21.77 14.45 6.27
N TRP A 115 -21.81 14.43 4.94
CA TRP A 115 -21.08 15.38 4.09
C TRP A 115 -21.38 16.86 4.40
N THR A 116 -22.62 17.19 4.79
CA THR A 116 -23.07 18.56 4.99
C THR A 116 -22.74 19.16 6.35
N SER A 117 -22.58 18.33 7.39
CA SER A 117 -22.43 18.81 8.78
C SER A 117 -21.04 18.59 9.37
N ASP A 118 -20.29 17.61 8.86
CA ASP A 118 -19.11 17.10 9.59
C ASP A 118 -17.79 17.65 9.06
N LEU A 119 -17.84 18.63 8.15
CA LEU A 119 -16.64 19.30 7.64
C LEU A 119 -16.22 20.41 8.63
N PRO A 120 -15.07 20.28 9.33
CA PRO A 120 -14.69 21.20 10.40
C PRO A 120 -14.22 22.60 9.94
N GLY A 121 -14.35 22.90 8.64
CA GLY A 121 -13.90 24.14 8.01
C GLY A 121 -13.06 23.89 6.76
N PRO A 122 -12.30 24.89 6.28
CA PRO A 122 -11.46 24.76 5.10
C PRO A 122 -10.44 23.62 5.23
N ARG A 123 -10.22 22.87 4.13
CA ARG A 123 -9.26 21.75 4.09
C ARG A 123 -7.83 22.27 4.28
N ASN A 124 -7.17 21.87 5.37
CA ASN A 124 -5.74 22.12 5.58
C ASN A 124 -4.88 21.01 4.95
N LEU A 125 -4.26 21.29 3.80
CA LEU A 125 -3.46 20.32 3.04
C LEU A 125 -2.21 19.79 3.78
N ASN A 126 -1.80 20.42 4.89
CA ASN A 126 -0.65 20.00 5.69
C ASN A 126 -1.00 18.97 6.77
N ILE A 127 -2.28 18.63 6.95
CA ILE A 127 -2.73 17.61 7.91
C ILE A 127 -3.48 16.49 7.18
N PRO A 128 -3.33 15.23 7.60
CA PRO A 128 -4.01 14.11 6.98
C PRO A 128 -5.46 14.07 7.46
N PHE A 129 -6.36 13.83 6.50
CA PHE A 129 -7.74 13.47 6.78
C PHE A 129 -7.85 11.96 6.71
N ILE A 130 -8.41 11.36 7.75
CA ILE A 130 -8.27 9.94 8.03
C ILE A 130 -9.65 9.32 8.04
N PHE A 131 -9.83 8.32 7.20
CA PHE A 131 -10.99 7.45 7.19
C PHE A 131 -10.86 6.46 8.34
N TYR A 132 -11.89 6.34 9.17
CA TYR A 132 -11.92 5.38 10.26
C TYR A 132 -13.16 4.50 10.16
N SER A 133 -12.99 3.19 10.13
CA SER A 133 -14.08 2.22 10.29
C SER A 133 -13.53 0.89 10.80
N LEU A 134 -14.32 0.22 11.63
CA LEU A 134 -14.10 -1.18 12.00
C LEU A 134 -15.15 -2.11 11.38
N GLU A 135 -16.13 -1.56 10.66
CA GLU A 135 -17.22 -2.33 10.07
C GLU A 135 -16.87 -2.91 8.69
N SER A 136 -17.50 -4.04 8.36
CA SER A 136 -17.33 -4.67 7.06
C SER A 136 -17.93 -3.82 5.93
N PRO A 137 -17.44 -3.95 4.67
CA PRO A 137 -18.08 -3.30 3.52
C PRO A 137 -19.53 -3.74 3.28
N SER A 138 -19.96 -4.86 3.89
CA SER A 138 -21.34 -5.32 3.82
C SER A 138 -22.25 -4.62 4.84
N ASN A 139 -21.69 -4.06 5.92
CA ASN A 139 -22.43 -3.38 6.98
C ASN A 139 -22.23 -1.86 6.97
N ASP A 140 -21.16 -1.37 6.37
CA ASP A 140 -20.84 0.05 6.26
C ASP A 140 -20.79 0.46 4.78
N ALA A 141 -21.57 1.48 4.45
CA ALA A 141 -21.72 2.00 3.10
C ALA A 141 -20.49 2.80 2.62
N MET A 142 -19.43 2.97 3.43
CA MET A 142 -18.17 3.64 3.07
C MET A 142 -18.45 4.96 2.33
N ARG A 143 -19.26 5.83 2.94
CA ARG A 143 -19.89 6.97 2.26
C ARG A 143 -18.94 8.13 1.97
N MET A 144 -17.70 8.04 2.42
CA MET A 144 -16.71 9.10 2.29
C MET A 144 -16.04 9.12 0.92
N PRO A 145 -15.99 10.28 0.23
CA PRO A 145 -15.21 10.39 -1.01
C PRO A 145 -13.72 10.19 -0.74
N TYR A 146 -13.12 9.17 -1.37
CA TYR A 146 -11.70 8.84 -1.16
C TYR A 146 -10.77 10.03 -1.47
N ALA A 147 -11.13 10.86 -2.45
CA ALA A 147 -10.37 12.04 -2.84
C ALA A 147 -10.15 13.04 -1.68
N PHE A 148 -10.98 12.97 -0.63
CA PHE A 148 -10.92 13.82 0.55
C PHE A 148 -10.00 13.26 1.66
N LEU A 149 -9.55 12.01 1.53
CA LEU A 149 -8.91 11.21 2.57
C LEU A 149 -7.45 10.90 2.22
N ASN A 150 -6.52 11.24 3.12
CA ASN A 150 -5.11 10.88 2.95
C ASN A 150 -4.82 9.46 3.42
N TRP A 151 -5.38 9.08 4.56
CA TRP A 151 -5.09 7.80 5.22
C TRP A 151 -6.36 7.02 5.51
N THR A 152 -6.27 5.69 5.44
CA THR A 152 -7.26 4.78 6.00
C THR A 152 -6.77 4.20 7.31
N MET A 153 -7.66 4.15 8.30
CA MET A 153 -7.48 3.49 9.58
C MET A 153 -8.58 2.43 9.72
N HIS A 154 -8.21 1.16 9.53
CA HIS A 154 -9.19 0.07 9.31
C HIS A 154 -8.63 -1.30 9.70
N TYR A 155 -9.49 -2.30 9.88
CA TYR A 155 -9.04 -3.67 10.18
C TYR A 155 -8.29 -4.35 9.02
N LYS A 156 -8.51 -3.88 7.77
CA LYS A 156 -7.80 -4.42 6.60
C LYS A 156 -6.30 -4.16 6.72
N ARG A 157 -5.48 -5.17 6.47
CA ARG A 157 -4.02 -5.10 6.58
C ARG A 157 -3.38 -4.15 5.57
N ASN A 158 -4.07 -3.82 4.48
CA ASN A 158 -3.59 -2.88 3.46
C ASN A 158 -4.04 -1.42 3.71
N SER A 159 -4.47 -1.10 4.93
CA SER A 159 -4.77 0.28 5.35
C SER A 159 -3.50 1.06 5.67
N ASP A 160 -3.58 2.39 5.63
CA ASP A 160 -2.45 3.26 5.98
C ASP A 160 -2.08 3.17 7.47
N VAL A 161 -3.07 2.90 8.33
CA VAL A 161 -2.94 2.57 9.74
C VAL A 161 -3.78 1.33 10.02
N TRP A 162 -3.11 0.21 10.28
CA TRP A 162 -3.80 -1.03 10.56
C TRP A 162 -4.43 -1.01 11.95
N ASN A 163 -5.74 -1.23 12.03
CA ASN A 163 -6.53 -1.23 13.26
C ASN A 163 -7.40 -2.50 13.34
N PRO A 164 -6.82 -3.68 13.58
CA PRO A 164 -7.60 -4.91 13.77
C PRO A 164 -8.28 -4.90 15.14
N TYR A 165 -9.33 -5.70 15.33
CA TYR A 165 -9.98 -5.85 16.65
C TYR A 165 -9.07 -6.48 17.71
N GLY A 166 -8.02 -7.19 17.28
CA GLY A 166 -6.96 -7.70 18.12
C GLY A 166 -5.89 -8.44 17.32
N ARG A 167 -4.86 -8.91 18.02
CA ARG A 167 -3.80 -9.77 17.48
C ARG A 167 -3.17 -10.62 18.57
N LEU A 168 -2.45 -11.67 18.15
CA LEU A 168 -1.63 -12.47 19.06
C LEU A 168 -0.21 -11.90 19.13
N VAL A 169 0.27 -11.64 20.34
CA VAL A 169 1.63 -11.18 20.62
C VAL A 169 2.38 -12.27 21.36
N ARG A 170 3.58 -12.60 20.86
CA ARG A 170 4.42 -13.62 21.45
C ARG A 170 4.87 -13.19 22.85
N LEU A 171 4.75 -14.10 23.81
CA LEU A 171 5.20 -13.87 25.18
C LEU A 171 6.72 -14.00 25.29
N ARG A 172 7.31 -13.22 26.20
CA ARG A 172 8.73 -13.33 26.57
C ARG A 172 8.98 -14.43 27.61
N SER A 173 7.97 -14.78 28.38
CA SER A 173 8.00 -15.83 29.40
C SER A 173 6.71 -16.63 29.35
N VAL A 174 6.80 -17.91 29.73
CA VAL A 174 5.62 -18.79 29.80
C VAL A 174 4.58 -18.18 30.75
N ASN A 175 3.33 -18.17 30.33
CA ASN A 175 2.20 -17.84 31.18
C ASN A 175 1.43 -19.13 31.51
N PRO A 176 1.66 -19.74 32.69
CA PRO A 176 1.00 -20.97 33.08
C PRO A 176 -0.50 -20.76 33.10
N TRP A 177 -1.22 -21.58 32.35
CA TRP A 177 -2.67 -21.59 32.34
C TRP A 177 -3.17 -22.74 33.22
N ALA A 178 -4.27 -22.51 33.94
CA ALA A 178 -4.96 -23.57 34.68
C ALA A 178 -5.88 -24.34 33.71
N GLU A 179 -5.83 -25.67 33.77
CA GLU A 179 -6.76 -26.52 33.05
C GLU A 179 -8.21 -26.14 33.36
N LYS A 180 -9.07 -26.30 32.35
CA LYS A 180 -10.48 -25.95 32.45
C LYS A 180 -11.37 -27.17 32.29
N ASP A 181 -12.43 -27.21 33.08
CA ASP A 181 -13.51 -28.18 32.97
C ASP A 181 -14.91 -27.50 32.97
N PRO A 182 -15.24 -26.75 31.89
CA PRO A 182 -16.58 -26.18 31.74
C PRO A 182 -17.59 -27.29 31.41
N LYS A 183 -18.83 -27.14 31.88
CA LYS A 183 -19.86 -28.18 31.81
C LYS A 183 -20.79 -28.09 30.61
N LEU A 184 -20.92 -26.91 30.00
CA LEU A 184 -21.79 -26.70 28.85
C LEU A 184 -21.00 -26.77 27.54
N GLU A 185 -21.63 -27.25 26.46
CA GLU A 185 -20.96 -27.46 25.18
C GLU A 185 -20.63 -26.12 24.50
N ALA A 186 -21.63 -25.43 23.96
CA ALA A 186 -21.39 -24.23 23.15
C ALA A 186 -22.34 -23.07 23.47
N VAL A 187 -21.89 -21.85 23.21
CA VAL A 187 -22.68 -20.63 23.29
C VAL A 187 -22.47 -19.77 22.05
N TRP A 188 -23.53 -19.08 21.63
CA TRP A 188 -23.47 -18.01 20.65
C TRP A 188 -24.15 -16.77 21.24
N ILE A 189 -23.52 -15.60 21.09
CA ILE A 189 -24.07 -14.33 21.57
C ILE A 189 -23.95 -13.32 20.44
N GLY A 190 -25.07 -12.97 19.82
CA GLY A 190 -25.12 -12.00 18.74
C GLY A 190 -26.39 -11.16 18.81
N SER A 191 -26.27 -9.88 18.46
CA SER A 191 -27.41 -8.96 18.34
C SER A 191 -27.80 -8.67 16.89
N ASN A 192 -26.99 -9.10 15.93
CA ASN A 192 -27.25 -8.90 14.50
C ASN A 192 -27.55 -10.27 13.87
N CYS A 193 -28.82 -10.58 13.72
CA CYS A 193 -29.25 -11.88 13.21
C CYS A 193 -29.49 -11.89 11.71
N ASP A 194 -30.01 -10.78 11.17
CA ASP A 194 -30.24 -10.64 9.74
C ASP A 194 -28.94 -10.24 9.05
N THR A 195 -28.24 -11.25 8.55
CA THR A 195 -26.89 -11.10 7.98
C THR A 195 -26.84 -11.79 6.62
N LEU A 196 -26.20 -11.14 5.64
CA LEU A 196 -26.09 -11.66 4.27
C LEU A 196 -25.40 -13.03 4.21
N ASN A 197 -24.54 -13.36 5.18
CA ASN A 197 -23.88 -14.65 5.24
C ASN A 197 -24.71 -15.77 5.89
N ARG A 198 -25.96 -15.49 6.31
CA ARG A 198 -26.91 -16.46 6.88
C ARG A 198 -26.33 -17.25 8.07
N ARG A 199 -25.43 -16.63 8.85
CA ARG A 199 -24.72 -17.30 9.95
C ARG A 199 -25.67 -17.93 10.97
N LEU A 200 -26.79 -17.28 11.26
CA LEU A 200 -27.78 -17.77 12.22
C LEU A 200 -28.41 -19.09 11.76
N GLU A 201 -28.71 -19.20 10.46
CA GLU A 201 -29.28 -20.43 9.90
C GLU A 201 -28.30 -21.59 9.97
N TYR A 202 -27.00 -21.32 9.76
CA TYR A 202 -25.97 -22.34 9.93
C TYR A 202 -25.82 -22.76 11.40
N ILE A 203 -25.90 -21.82 12.35
CA ILE A 203 -25.91 -22.12 13.79
C ILE A 203 -27.11 -23.02 14.16
N GLN A 204 -28.30 -22.69 13.66
CA GLN A 204 -29.50 -23.51 13.85
C GLN A 204 -29.37 -24.89 13.22
N LEU A 205 -28.67 -25.02 12.08
CA LEU A 205 -28.34 -26.32 11.50
C LEU A 205 -27.45 -27.14 12.44
N LEU A 206 -26.39 -26.54 13.00
CA LEU A 206 -25.52 -27.24 13.97
C LEU A 206 -26.31 -27.70 15.21
N GLN A 207 -27.25 -26.90 15.69
CA GLN A 207 -28.17 -27.30 16.77
C GLN A 207 -29.03 -28.51 16.37
N LYS A 208 -29.64 -28.47 15.19
CA LYS A 208 -30.47 -29.59 14.66
C LYS A 208 -29.68 -30.88 14.50
N LEU A 209 -28.41 -30.78 14.12
CA LEU A 209 -27.47 -31.91 14.02
C LEU A 209 -26.97 -32.40 15.39
N GLY A 210 -27.39 -31.73 16.47
CA GLY A 210 -27.28 -32.19 17.84
C GLY A 210 -26.17 -31.52 18.66
N LEU A 211 -25.52 -30.46 18.18
CA LEU A 211 -24.61 -29.66 19.01
C LEU A 211 -25.43 -28.81 20.00
N LYS A 212 -25.17 -28.90 21.31
CA LYS A 212 -25.91 -28.12 22.31
C LYS A 212 -25.39 -26.69 22.35
N ILE A 213 -25.99 -25.83 21.55
CA ILE A 213 -25.76 -24.38 21.57
C ILE A 213 -26.86 -23.75 22.42
N SER A 214 -26.49 -22.91 23.39
CA SER A 214 -27.45 -22.31 24.34
C SER A 214 -28.53 -21.47 23.67
N ASP A 215 -29.79 -21.79 23.94
CA ASP A 215 -30.97 -21.10 23.39
C ASP A 215 -31.28 -19.76 24.08
N ARG A 216 -30.66 -19.49 25.25
CA ARG A 216 -30.91 -18.30 26.07
C ARG A 216 -30.64 -16.96 25.34
N ILE A 217 -30.04 -17.00 24.15
CA ILE A 217 -29.48 -15.83 23.44
C ILE A 217 -29.79 -15.87 21.92
N LEU A 218 -30.62 -16.80 21.45
CA LEU A 218 -31.07 -16.83 20.04
C LEU A 218 -32.07 -15.71 19.68
N GLN A 219 -32.43 -14.83 20.63
CA GLN A 219 -33.42 -13.77 20.43
C GLN A 219 -32.88 -12.51 19.74
N CYS A 220 -31.60 -12.46 19.37
CA CYS A 220 -31.01 -11.30 18.67
C CYS A 220 -31.00 -9.99 19.47
N ASP A 221 -31.37 -10.02 20.74
CA ASP A 221 -31.42 -8.82 21.59
C ASP A 221 -30.04 -8.44 22.17
N GLY A 222 -29.03 -9.27 21.93
CA GLY A 222 -27.71 -9.12 22.56
C GLY A 222 -27.79 -9.21 24.08
N LEU A 223 -26.70 -8.81 24.74
CA LEU A 223 -26.71 -8.50 26.17
C LEU A 223 -26.41 -7.02 26.29
N GLU A 224 -27.22 -6.27 27.05
CA GLU A 224 -27.09 -4.80 27.21
C GLU A 224 -25.68 -4.37 27.67
N ASN A 225 -24.92 -5.26 28.31
CA ASN A 225 -23.58 -4.99 28.85
C ASN A 225 -22.49 -5.90 28.25
N ARG A 226 -22.21 -5.77 26.95
CA ARG A 226 -21.21 -6.56 26.20
C ARG A 226 -19.77 -6.42 26.73
N TYR A 227 -19.47 -5.34 27.44
CA TYR A 227 -18.12 -4.99 27.92
C TYR A 227 -17.89 -5.29 29.41
N SER A 228 -18.80 -6.01 30.06
CA SER A 228 -18.76 -6.22 31.51
C SER A 228 -18.18 -7.59 31.93
N ASP A 229 -17.74 -7.68 33.19
CA ASP A 229 -17.44 -8.93 33.90
C ASP A 229 -18.58 -9.96 33.82
N CYS A 230 -19.81 -9.51 33.54
CA CYS A 230 -20.96 -10.36 33.29
C CYS A 230 -20.70 -11.30 32.09
N MET A 231 -20.15 -10.80 30.97
CA MET A 231 -19.90 -11.63 29.79
C MET A 231 -18.90 -12.75 30.05
N LYS A 232 -17.84 -12.45 30.83
CA LYS A 232 -16.87 -13.45 31.27
C LYS A 232 -17.55 -14.50 32.16
N THR A 233 -18.42 -14.07 33.07
CA THR A 233 -19.16 -14.96 33.96
C THR A 233 -20.12 -15.86 33.18
N VAL A 234 -20.93 -15.29 32.29
CA VAL A 234 -21.91 -16.01 31.47
C VAL A 234 -21.25 -17.04 30.56
N THR A 235 -20.10 -16.71 29.98
CA THR A 235 -19.40 -17.61 29.04
C THR A 235 -18.51 -18.64 29.74
N SER A 236 -18.12 -18.42 30.99
CA SER A 236 -17.16 -19.28 31.72
C SER A 236 -17.58 -20.75 31.86
N VAL A 237 -18.88 -21.03 31.77
CA VAL A 237 -19.43 -22.38 31.90
C VAL A 237 -19.46 -23.16 30.59
N TYR A 238 -19.10 -22.55 29.45
CA TYR A 238 -19.13 -23.17 28.12
C TYR A 238 -17.72 -23.53 27.63
N LYS A 239 -17.61 -24.65 26.89
CA LYS A 239 -16.37 -25.11 26.26
C LYS A 239 -16.05 -24.33 24.98
N PHE A 240 -17.05 -24.14 24.13
CA PHE A 240 -16.92 -23.53 22.81
C PHE A 240 -17.73 -22.23 22.70
N TYR A 241 -17.22 -21.30 21.91
CA TYR A 241 -17.95 -20.11 21.48
C TYR A 241 -18.08 -20.12 19.97
N ILE A 242 -19.30 -19.92 19.45
CA ILE A 242 -19.51 -19.80 18.02
C ILE A 242 -19.12 -18.38 17.58
N ALA A 243 -17.89 -18.21 17.12
CA ALA A 243 -17.29 -16.92 16.78
C ALA A 243 -17.55 -16.57 15.29
N PHE A 244 -18.78 -16.73 14.82
CA PHE A 244 -19.13 -16.42 13.43
C PHE A 244 -19.31 -14.92 13.24
N GLU A 245 -18.61 -14.37 12.27
CA GLU A 245 -18.74 -12.96 11.90
C GLU A 245 -20.04 -12.66 11.19
N ASN A 246 -20.46 -11.40 11.21
CA ASN A 246 -21.64 -10.92 10.47
C ASN A 246 -21.35 -10.69 8.98
N SER A 247 -20.10 -10.89 8.53
CA SER A 247 -19.70 -10.79 7.13
C SER A 247 -18.49 -11.68 6.85
N ASN A 248 -18.42 -12.26 5.65
CA ASN A 248 -17.33 -13.16 5.27
C ASN A 248 -16.22 -12.42 4.51
N CYS A 249 -15.54 -11.48 5.18
CA CYS A 249 -14.52 -10.62 4.55
C CYS A 249 -13.09 -11.03 4.94
N PRO A 250 -12.11 -10.95 4.00
CA PRO A 250 -10.69 -11.07 4.36
C PRO A 250 -10.30 -10.04 5.43
N ASP A 251 -9.42 -10.44 6.35
CA ASP A 251 -8.93 -9.65 7.49
C ASP A 251 -9.97 -9.30 8.56
N TYR A 252 -11.26 -9.56 8.33
CA TYR A 252 -12.34 -9.20 9.24
C TYR A 252 -12.52 -10.25 10.33
N VAL A 253 -11.64 -10.20 11.33
CA VAL A 253 -11.71 -11.00 12.56
C VAL A 253 -11.90 -10.05 13.73
N THR A 254 -12.99 -10.22 14.48
CA THR A 254 -13.50 -9.21 15.41
C THR A 254 -13.34 -9.59 16.89
N GLU A 255 -13.98 -8.83 17.78
CA GLU A 255 -14.07 -9.12 19.20
C GLU A 255 -14.60 -10.53 19.49
N LYS A 256 -15.47 -11.06 18.61
CA LYS A 256 -16.03 -12.41 18.74
C LYS A 256 -14.95 -13.49 18.82
N PHE A 257 -13.81 -13.29 18.17
CA PHE A 257 -12.69 -14.20 18.24
C PHE A 257 -11.74 -13.84 19.38
N PHE A 258 -11.25 -12.60 19.43
CA PHE A 258 -10.20 -12.21 20.37
C PHE A 258 -10.67 -12.22 21.83
N GLU A 259 -11.90 -11.77 22.11
CA GLU A 259 -12.46 -11.83 23.47
C GLU A 259 -12.78 -13.26 23.88
N THR A 260 -13.18 -14.12 22.93
CA THR A 260 -13.37 -15.56 23.18
C THR A 260 -12.07 -16.20 23.67
N LEU A 261 -10.96 -15.89 23.00
CA LEU A 261 -9.64 -16.34 23.43
C LEU A 261 -9.29 -15.80 24.82
N GLN A 262 -9.51 -14.52 25.10
CA GLN A 262 -9.25 -13.93 26.42
C GLN A 262 -10.08 -14.60 27.54
N ARG A 263 -11.37 -14.84 27.30
CA ARG A 263 -12.29 -15.55 28.21
C ARG A 263 -11.93 -17.04 28.36
N GLY A 264 -11.12 -17.57 27.43
CA GLY A 264 -10.59 -18.92 27.45
C GLY A 264 -11.64 -19.96 27.09
N LEU A 265 -12.37 -19.70 26.01
CA LEU A 265 -13.18 -20.70 25.30
C LEU A 265 -12.48 -21.03 23.98
N ILE A 266 -12.84 -22.15 23.36
CA ILE A 266 -12.36 -22.51 22.03
C ILE A 266 -13.28 -21.85 20.98
N PRO A 267 -12.77 -20.96 20.11
CA PRO A 267 -13.58 -20.38 19.04
C PRO A 267 -13.89 -21.41 17.95
N ILE A 268 -15.15 -21.46 17.52
CA ILE A 268 -15.58 -22.13 16.29
C ILE A 268 -15.84 -21.05 15.24
N VAL A 269 -15.12 -21.10 14.12
CA VAL A 269 -15.09 -20.04 13.10
C VAL A 269 -15.49 -20.56 11.72
N VAL A 270 -15.85 -19.67 10.80
CA VAL A 270 -16.37 -20.08 9.48
C VAL A 270 -15.28 -20.55 8.52
N LYS A 271 -14.14 -19.84 8.44
CA LYS A 271 -13.12 -20.07 7.41
C LYS A 271 -11.72 -19.98 7.98
N ARG A 272 -10.94 -21.07 7.91
CA ARG A 272 -9.59 -21.18 8.48
C ARG A 272 -8.63 -20.11 7.98
N GLN A 273 -8.60 -19.91 6.66
CA GLN A 273 -7.65 -19.00 6.03
C GLN A 273 -7.73 -17.56 6.54
N TYR A 274 -8.91 -17.08 6.95
CA TYR A 274 -9.08 -15.70 7.45
C TYR A 274 -8.30 -15.44 8.75
N TYR A 275 -8.05 -16.47 9.55
CA TYR A 275 -7.35 -16.38 10.81
C TYR A 275 -5.85 -16.63 10.63
N GLU A 276 -5.48 -17.64 9.83
CA GLU A 276 -4.07 -17.95 9.54
C GLU A 276 -3.37 -16.80 8.82
N ASP A 277 -4.08 -16.09 7.93
CA ASP A 277 -3.58 -14.89 7.28
C ASP A 277 -3.17 -13.79 8.28
N LEU A 278 -3.79 -13.74 9.46
CA LEU A 278 -3.45 -12.81 10.55
C LEU A 278 -2.33 -13.34 11.46
N GLY A 279 -1.71 -14.48 11.10
CA GLY A 279 -0.67 -15.12 11.90
C GLY A 279 -1.20 -15.85 13.14
N ILE A 280 -2.50 -16.18 13.17
CA ILE A 280 -3.10 -16.95 14.26
C ILE A 280 -2.80 -18.45 14.03
N PRO A 281 -2.14 -19.13 14.98
CA PRO A 281 -1.89 -20.56 14.88
C PRO A 281 -3.18 -21.41 14.77
N SER A 282 -3.12 -22.42 13.93
CA SER A 282 -4.27 -23.26 13.56
C SER A 282 -4.80 -24.16 14.69
N ASP A 283 -3.98 -24.42 15.69
CA ASP A 283 -4.25 -25.24 16.87
C ASP A 283 -5.06 -24.51 17.97
N ILE A 284 -5.42 -23.25 17.74
CA ILE A 284 -6.11 -22.39 18.71
C ILE A 284 -7.64 -22.40 18.51
N PHE A 285 -8.12 -22.80 17.33
CA PHE A 285 -9.53 -22.69 16.96
C PHE A 285 -9.97 -23.82 16.01
N ILE A 286 -11.28 -24.02 15.93
CA ILE A 286 -11.90 -25.00 15.04
C ILE A 286 -12.55 -24.25 13.87
N ALA A 287 -12.22 -24.59 12.63
CA ALA A 287 -12.83 -23.96 11.46
C ALA A 287 -13.85 -24.88 10.80
N VAL A 288 -14.99 -24.31 10.37
CA VAL A 288 -16.07 -25.04 9.71
C VAL A 288 -15.61 -25.66 8.39
N ASP A 289 -14.78 -24.94 7.63
CA ASP A 289 -14.27 -25.36 6.31
C ASP A 289 -13.20 -26.46 6.37
N ASP A 290 -12.79 -26.91 7.56
CA ASP A 290 -11.95 -28.10 7.73
C ASP A 290 -12.72 -29.40 7.50
N PHE A 291 -14.05 -29.35 7.49
CA PHE A 291 -14.93 -30.50 7.45
C PHE A 291 -15.71 -30.54 6.15
N LYS A 292 -15.92 -31.73 5.59
CA LYS A 292 -16.67 -31.88 4.33
C LYS A 292 -18.16 -31.63 4.53
N THR A 293 -18.67 -31.93 5.72
CA THR A 293 -20.08 -31.76 6.06
C THR A 293 -20.26 -31.17 7.47
N PRO A 294 -21.38 -30.49 7.74
CA PRO A 294 -21.69 -30.00 9.08
C PRO A 294 -21.77 -31.13 10.15
N GLU A 295 -22.17 -32.34 9.77
CA GLU A 295 -22.21 -33.51 10.66
C GLU A 295 -20.81 -33.96 11.10
N GLU A 296 -19.81 -33.85 10.20
CA GLU A 296 -18.41 -34.11 10.55
C GLU A 296 -17.91 -33.12 11.60
N LEU A 297 -18.20 -31.82 11.42
CA LEU A 297 -17.90 -30.79 12.41
C LEU A 297 -18.56 -31.08 13.76
N VAL A 298 -19.86 -31.39 13.78
CA VAL A 298 -20.58 -31.68 15.03
C VAL A 298 -19.99 -32.90 15.74
N ARG A 299 -19.66 -33.98 15.02
CA ARG A 299 -18.99 -35.15 15.59
C ARG A 299 -17.62 -34.79 16.15
N TYR A 300 -16.84 -33.97 15.44
CA TYR A 300 -15.54 -33.52 15.90
C TYR A 300 -15.65 -32.71 17.20
N VAL A 301 -16.52 -31.68 17.22
CA VAL A 301 -16.71 -30.81 18.39
C VAL A 301 -17.16 -31.62 19.60
N LYS A 302 -18.11 -32.56 19.43
CA LYS A 302 -18.53 -33.46 20.52
C LYS A 302 -17.41 -34.35 21.04
N ARG A 303 -16.56 -34.87 20.16
CA ARG A 303 -15.39 -35.66 20.56
C ARG A 303 -14.42 -34.82 21.40
N ILE A 304 -14.13 -33.58 20.99
CA ILE A 304 -13.30 -32.66 21.79
C ILE A 304 -13.99 -32.29 23.10
N ALA A 305 -15.31 -32.12 23.11
CA ALA A 305 -16.07 -31.82 24.33
C ALA A 305 -15.98 -32.94 25.38
N ALA A 306 -15.91 -34.19 24.94
CA ALA A 306 -15.89 -35.39 25.78
C ALA A 306 -14.49 -35.82 26.24
N ASP A 307 -13.42 -35.32 25.61
CA ASP A 307 -12.03 -35.62 25.95
C ASP A 307 -11.37 -34.39 26.58
N GLU A 308 -11.18 -34.42 27.89
CA GLU A 308 -10.61 -33.34 28.67
C GLU A 308 -9.18 -32.98 28.24
N GLN A 309 -8.36 -33.99 27.89
CA GLN A 309 -7.00 -33.73 27.44
C GLN A 309 -7.02 -33.07 26.05
N ALA A 310 -7.84 -33.57 25.12
CA ALA A 310 -7.97 -32.98 23.81
C ALA A 310 -8.52 -31.55 23.87
N TYR A 311 -9.47 -31.28 24.77
CA TYR A 311 -9.98 -29.94 25.03
C TYR A 311 -8.88 -29.01 25.57
N ASN A 312 -8.14 -29.44 26.59
CA ASN A 312 -7.12 -28.60 27.22
C ASN A 312 -5.91 -28.31 26.31
N ARG A 313 -5.60 -29.18 25.33
CA ARG A 313 -4.57 -28.94 24.30
C ARG A 313 -4.80 -27.65 23.50
N TYR A 314 -6.06 -27.25 23.27
CA TYR A 314 -6.40 -26.00 22.58
C TYR A 314 -6.00 -24.73 23.34
N PHE A 315 -5.48 -24.83 24.56
CA PHE A 315 -5.04 -23.70 25.36
C PHE A 315 -3.53 -23.63 25.56
N GLU A 316 -2.77 -24.59 25.03
CA GLU A 316 -1.30 -24.59 25.08
C GLU A 316 -0.68 -23.33 24.45
N TRP A 317 -1.37 -22.70 23.51
CA TRP A 317 -0.94 -21.43 22.92
C TRP A 317 -0.77 -20.31 23.95
N ARG A 318 -1.42 -20.37 25.11
CA ARG A 318 -1.27 -19.37 26.19
C ARG A 318 0.13 -19.34 26.77
N ASN A 319 0.90 -20.42 26.61
CA ASN A 319 2.32 -20.46 26.95
C ASN A 319 3.19 -19.67 25.95
N ARG A 320 2.66 -19.40 24.74
CA ARG A 320 3.39 -18.81 23.62
C ARG A 320 2.92 -17.39 23.29
N TYR A 321 1.65 -17.08 23.51
CA TYR A 321 1.04 -15.82 23.10
C TYR A 321 0.09 -15.25 24.15
N ARG A 322 -0.09 -13.93 24.09
CA ARG A 322 -1.22 -13.22 24.67
C ARG A 322 -2.05 -12.56 23.57
N VAL A 323 -3.32 -12.34 23.85
CA VAL A 323 -4.18 -11.50 23.02
C VAL A 323 -3.95 -10.05 23.40
N VAL A 324 -3.81 -9.18 22.40
CA VAL A 324 -3.89 -7.72 22.51
C VAL A 324 -5.13 -7.29 21.75
N THR A 325 -6.09 -6.63 22.40
CA THR A 325 -7.29 -6.12 21.72
C THR A 325 -7.08 -4.69 21.22
N HIS A 326 -7.95 -4.22 20.34
CA HIS A 326 -7.97 -2.83 19.84
C HIS A 326 -8.22 -1.76 20.94
N LEU A 327 -8.61 -2.19 22.14
CA LEU A 327 -8.78 -1.34 23.31
C LEU A 327 -7.49 -1.20 24.13
N GLU A 328 -6.48 -2.04 23.87
CA GLU A 328 -5.16 -1.95 24.51
C GLU A 328 -4.22 -1.03 23.71
N PRO A 329 -3.35 -0.25 24.36
CA PRO A 329 -2.30 0.50 23.68
C PRO A 329 -1.32 -0.45 22.96
N ASP A 330 -1.08 -0.19 21.67
CA ASP A 330 -0.20 -1.01 20.85
C ASP A 330 0.53 -0.16 19.78
N PRO A 331 1.86 -0.05 19.79
CA PRO A 331 2.59 0.77 18.83
C PRO A 331 2.42 0.31 17.37
N GLU A 332 2.07 -0.96 17.15
CA GLU A 332 1.94 -1.53 15.80
C GLU A 332 0.54 -1.35 15.20
N THR A 333 -0.47 -1.05 16.02
CA THR A 333 -1.86 -0.96 15.56
C THR A 333 -2.63 0.22 16.15
N GLY A 334 -3.78 0.52 15.54
CA GLY A 334 -4.76 1.43 16.11
C GLY A 334 -4.23 2.84 16.39
N TRP A 335 -4.59 3.38 17.56
CA TRP A 335 -4.30 4.77 17.93
C TRP A 335 -2.82 5.06 18.12
N CYS A 336 -2.07 4.14 18.70
CA CYS A 336 -0.65 4.36 18.96
C CYS A 336 0.18 4.28 17.69
N ALA A 337 -0.16 3.37 16.76
CA ALA A 337 0.42 3.39 15.42
C ALA A 337 0.13 4.70 14.66
N LEU A 338 -1.11 5.20 14.73
CA LEU A 338 -1.43 6.51 14.13
C LEU A 338 -0.62 7.63 14.77
N CYS A 339 -0.56 7.66 16.11
CA CYS A 339 0.18 8.68 16.85
C CYS A 339 1.67 8.68 16.47
N GLN A 340 2.29 7.50 16.44
CA GLN A 340 3.68 7.33 16.02
C GLN A 340 3.89 7.80 14.58
N LYS A 341 2.93 7.52 13.69
CA LYS A 341 2.97 7.97 12.29
C LYS A 341 2.90 9.50 12.18
N LEU A 342 2.04 10.15 12.96
CA LEU A 342 1.90 11.62 12.98
C LEU A 342 3.14 12.34 13.52
N GLN A 343 3.89 11.73 14.43
CA GLN A 343 5.14 12.31 14.96
C GLN A 343 6.21 12.54 13.87
N LYS A 344 6.14 11.81 12.75
CA LYS A 344 7.07 11.98 11.62
C LYS A 344 6.85 13.27 10.83
N GLY A 345 5.66 13.87 10.95
CA GLY A 345 5.32 15.13 10.27
C GLY A 345 5.08 14.99 8.76
N PRO A 346 4.74 16.10 8.08
CA PRO A 346 4.51 16.16 6.63
C PRO A 346 5.80 15.96 5.80
N PRO A 347 5.69 15.69 4.48
CA PRO A 347 4.47 15.65 3.66
C PRO A 347 3.72 14.33 3.76
N TYR A 348 2.39 14.43 3.85
CA TYR A 348 1.51 13.28 3.78
C TYR A 348 1.14 13.01 2.31
N PRO A 349 1.17 11.73 1.84
CA PRO A 349 0.92 11.42 0.44
C PRO A 349 -0.43 12.00 -0.02
N LYS A 350 -0.44 12.54 -1.25
CA LYS A 350 -1.66 13.00 -1.91
C LYS A 350 -2.52 11.80 -2.32
N THR A 351 -3.82 12.05 -2.43
CA THR A 351 -4.89 11.06 -2.62
C THR A 351 -5.01 10.53 -4.06
N GLU A 352 -4.12 10.99 -4.96
CA GLU A 352 -4.32 10.99 -6.41
C GLU A 352 -4.23 9.58 -7.05
N ASP A 353 -3.63 8.59 -6.39
CA ASP A 353 -3.42 7.23 -6.92
C ASP A 353 -4.24 6.13 -6.23
N LYS A 354 -5.14 6.47 -5.29
CA LYS A 354 -5.84 5.46 -4.49
C LYS A 354 -7.25 5.17 -5.04
N PRO A 355 -7.65 3.88 -5.16
CA PRO A 355 -8.98 3.51 -5.65
C PRO A 355 -10.08 4.01 -4.71
N ASP A 356 -11.31 4.11 -5.22
CA ASP A 356 -12.49 4.51 -4.43
C ASP A 356 -12.59 3.74 -3.10
N ILE A 357 -13.09 4.35 -2.02
CA ILE A 357 -13.07 3.72 -0.69
C ILE A 357 -13.88 2.44 -0.64
N ARG A 358 -15.02 2.38 -1.35
CA ARG A 358 -15.84 1.17 -1.46
C ARG A 358 -15.10 0.13 -2.27
N GLN A 359 -14.46 0.54 -3.36
CA GLN A 359 -13.68 -0.35 -4.19
C GLN A 359 -12.50 -0.92 -3.38
N TRP A 360 -11.71 -0.10 -2.70
CA TRP A 360 -10.61 -0.52 -1.83
C TRP A 360 -11.10 -1.48 -0.73
N ALA A 361 -12.20 -1.13 -0.05
CA ALA A 361 -12.75 -1.92 1.03
C ALA A 361 -13.22 -3.30 0.54
N THR A 362 -13.84 -3.37 -0.65
CA THR A 362 -14.33 -4.63 -1.26
C THR A 362 -13.28 -5.40 -2.06
N THR A 363 -12.17 -4.77 -2.46
CA THR A 363 -11.13 -5.41 -3.27
C THR A 363 -10.49 -6.56 -2.49
N PRO A 364 -10.60 -7.82 -2.98
CA PRO A 364 -9.81 -8.93 -2.48
C PRO A 364 -8.34 -8.66 -2.75
N ARG A 365 -7.44 -9.16 -1.91
CA ARG A 365 -6.01 -9.09 -2.19
C ARG A 365 -5.77 -9.83 -3.52
N THR A 366 -5.53 -9.09 -4.61
CA THR A 366 -4.71 -9.67 -5.68
C THR A 366 -3.39 -10.00 -5.00
N PHE A 367 -2.85 -11.20 -5.19
CA PHE A 367 -1.47 -11.53 -4.82
C PHE A 367 -0.55 -10.59 -5.61
N GLN A 368 -0.49 -9.32 -5.21
CA GLN A 368 0.65 -8.49 -5.48
C GLN A 368 1.77 -9.18 -4.71
N ASN A 369 2.85 -9.51 -5.42
CA ASN A 369 4.15 -9.85 -4.85
C ASN A 369 4.76 -8.67 -4.07
N THR A 370 3.93 -7.83 -3.45
CA THR A 370 4.33 -6.93 -2.39
C THR A 370 4.43 -7.79 -1.13
N LYS A 371 5.68 -8.15 -0.82
CA LYS A 371 6.07 -8.67 0.49
C LYS A 371 5.23 -7.96 1.56
N PRO A 372 4.63 -8.70 2.52
CA PRO A 372 3.93 -8.07 3.63
C PRO A 372 4.86 -7.01 4.26
N PRO A 373 4.32 -5.85 4.70
CA PRO A 373 5.12 -4.91 5.46
C PRO A 373 5.65 -5.66 6.67
N TYR A 374 6.98 -5.87 6.67
CA TYR A 374 7.78 -6.57 7.67
C TYR A 374 7.00 -6.94 8.93
N SER A 375 6.46 -8.17 8.98
CA SER A 375 6.49 -8.88 10.25
C SER A 375 7.96 -8.93 10.61
N GLN A 376 8.30 -8.45 11.80
CA GLN A 376 9.64 -8.53 12.33
C GLN A 376 10.12 -10.00 12.19
N MET A 377 10.94 -10.26 11.18
CA MET A 377 12.00 -11.22 11.37
C MET A 377 12.71 -10.76 12.63
N PRO A 378 13.02 -11.65 13.59
CA PRO A 378 13.80 -11.24 14.75
C PRO A 378 15.00 -10.47 14.22
N VAL A 379 15.11 -9.20 14.60
CA VAL A 379 16.31 -8.44 14.31
C VAL A 379 17.39 -9.24 15.00
N GLN A 380 18.21 -9.92 14.21
CA GLN A 380 19.37 -10.62 14.72
C GLN A 380 20.25 -9.52 15.31
N GLU A 381 20.26 -9.43 16.63
CA GLU A 381 21.19 -8.57 17.35
C GLU A 381 22.57 -9.18 17.13
N PHE A 382 23.29 -8.61 16.17
CA PHE A 382 24.65 -8.99 15.88
C PHE A 382 25.55 -8.41 16.97
N ASP A 383 26.26 -9.28 17.68
CA ASP A 383 27.31 -8.86 18.59
C ASP A 383 28.47 -8.30 17.77
N THR A 384 29.33 -7.49 18.41
CA THR A 384 30.54 -6.96 17.76
C THR A 384 31.42 -8.06 17.13
N ILE A 385 31.33 -9.29 17.64
CA ILE A 385 32.01 -10.47 17.11
C ILE A 385 31.46 -10.95 15.75
N ASP A 386 30.18 -10.73 15.46
CA ASP A 386 29.57 -11.12 14.19
C ASP A 386 30.03 -10.22 13.04
N TYR A 387 30.23 -8.92 13.32
CA TYR A 387 30.85 -7.98 12.39
C TYR A 387 32.34 -8.30 12.17
N LEU A 388 33.02 -8.80 13.21
CA LEU A 388 34.40 -9.27 13.10
C LEU A 388 34.48 -10.53 12.21
N GLY A 389 33.44 -11.37 12.21
CA GLY A 389 33.33 -12.55 11.34
C GLY A 389 33.46 -12.18 9.86
N ALA A 390 32.73 -11.18 9.39
CA ALA A 390 32.82 -10.72 8.00
C ALA A 390 34.21 -10.17 7.64
N LEU A 391 34.85 -9.45 8.57
CA LEU A 391 36.22 -8.96 8.39
C LEU A 391 37.23 -10.11 8.33
N VAL A 392 37.12 -11.09 9.23
CA VAL A 392 38.00 -12.26 9.28
C VAL A 392 37.86 -13.10 8.02
N VAL A 393 36.63 -13.33 7.54
CA VAL A 393 36.39 -14.03 6.28
C VAL A 393 36.98 -13.26 5.10
N GLY A 394 36.83 -11.94 5.05
CA GLY A 394 37.44 -11.09 4.01
C GLY A 394 38.97 -11.15 4.02
N VAL A 395 39.59 -11.17 5.20
CA VAL A 395 41.04 -11.32 5.36
C VAL A 395 41.50 -12.72 4.93
N ILE A 396 40.82 -13.78 5.37
CA ILE A 396 41.14 -15.16 4.99
C ILE A 396 41.01 -15.33 3.47
N PHE A 397 39.93 -14.82 2.87
CA PHE A 397 39.73 -14.87 1.43
C PHE A 397 40.85 -14.15 0.67
N SER A 398 41.25 -12.95 1.14
CA SER A 398 42.34 -12.20 0.53
C SER A 398 43.68 -12.93 0.62
N ILE A 399 43.96 -13.58 1.76
CA ILE A 399 45.15 -14.42 1.94
C ILE A 399 45.10 -15.62 1.00
N CYS A 400 43.97 -16.32 0.90
CA CYS A 400 43.78 -17.45 -0.01
C CYS A 400 43.98 -17.05 -1.47
N CYS A 401 43.41 -15.92 -1.90
CA CYS A 401 43.64 -15.37 -3.24
C CYS A 401 45.11 -15.02 -3.47
N PHE A 402 45.79 -14.41 -2.49
CA PHE A 402 47.21 -14.11 -2.59
C PHE A 402 48.05 -15.40 -2.72
N LEU A 403 47.81 -16.40 -1.87
CA LEU A 403 48.49 -17.70 -1.94
C LEU A 403 48.20 -18.43 -3.26
N PHE A 404 46.96 -18.36 -3.74
CA PHE A 404 46.59 -18.93 -5.04
C PHE A 404 47.31 -18.20 -6.19
N THR A 405 47.40 -16.87 -6.17
CA THR A 405 48.16 -16.14 -7.19
C THR A 405 49.66 -16.45 -7.16
N ILE A 406 50.24 -16.67 -5.99
CA ILE A 406 51.60 -17.22 -5.87
C ILE A 406 51.67 -18.62 -6.50
N PHE A 407 50.72 -19.50 -6.18
CA PHE A 407 50.69 -20.85 -6.73
C PHE A 407 50.60 -20.83 -8.27
N VAL A 408 49.67 -20.08 -8.86
CA VAL A 408 49.57 -19.92 -10.31
C VAL A 408 50.90 -19.41 -10.89
N ASN A 409 51.50 -18.41 -10.27
CA ASN A 409 52.75 -17.80 -10.73
C ASN A 409 53.95 -18.77 -10.77
N PHE A 410 54.02 -19.74 -9.84
CA PHE A 410 55.14 -20.68 -9.76
C PHE A 410 54.87 -22.03 -10.42
N PHE A 411 53.61 -22.46 -10.53
CA PHE A 411 53.27 -23.78 -11.02
C PHE A 411 52.61 -23.78 -12.40
N TRP A 412 51.93 -22.71 -12.80
CA TRP A 412 51.14 -22.68 -14.04
C TRP A 412 51.64 -21.68 -15.09
N ILE A 413 52.33 -20.62 -14.67
CA ILE A 413 52.99 -19.71 -15.62
C ILE A 413 54.24 -20.38 -16.19
N THR A 414 54.32 -20.42 -17.51
CA THR A 414 55.43 -20.96 -18.26
C THR A 414 56.33 -19.84 -18.81
N LYS A 415 57.48 -20.22 -19.36
CA LYS A 415 58.42 -19.29 -20.01
C LYS A 415 57.91 -18.65 -21.33
N TYR A 416 56.69 -18.99 -21.74
CA TYR A 416 56.05 -18.48 -22.95
C TYR A 416 54.88 -17.53 -22.62
N ASP A 417 54.54 -17.38 -21.34
CA ASP A 417 53.49 -16.49 -20.87
C ASP A 417 54.04 -15.09 -20.60
N ASN A 418 53.14 -14.10 -20.49
CA ASN A 418 53.55 -12.72 -20.20
C ASN A 418 54.22 -12.60 -18.83
N ILE A 419 55.18 -11.69 -18.71
CA ILE A 419 55.89 -11.42 -17.46
C ILE A 419 54.92 -10.99 -16.36
N THR A 420 54.95 -11.70 -15.24
CA THR A 420 54.02 -11.46 -14.14
C THR A 420 54.45 -10.30 -13.23
N VAL A 421 53.52 -9.84 -12.39
CA VAL A 421 53.80 -8.81 -11.38
C VAL A 421 54.87 -9.26 -10.38
N PHE A 422 54.88 -10.55 -10.01
CA PHE A 422 55.87 -11.12 -9.12
C PHE A 422 57.28 -11.11 -9.75
N GLU A 423 57.39 -11.44 -11.04
CA GLU A 423 58.65 -11.39 -11.77
C GLU A 423 59.19 -9.96 -11.87
N ARG A 424 58.32 -8.98 -12.11
CA ARG A 424 58.69 -7.55 -12.09
C ARG A 424 59.19 -7.12 -10.72
N LEU A 425 58.49 -7.51 -9.64
CA LEU A 425 58.90 -7.18 -8.28
C LEU A 425 60.24 -7.82 -7.92
N GLY A 426 60.42 -9.11 -8.23
CA GLY A 426 61.67 -9.84 -8.00
C GLY A 426 62.85 -9.23 -8.75
N SER A 427 62.62 -8.76 -9.99
CA SER A 427 63.67 -8.16 -10.80
C SER A 427 64.30 -6.89 -10.19
N LYS A 428 63.55 -6.12 -9.37
CA LYS A 428 64.06 -4.94 -8.65
C LYS A 428 65.07 -5.31 -7.57
N TYR A 429 64.89 -6.48 -6.97
CA TYR A 429 65.76 -7.02 -5.92
C TYR A 429 66.71 -8.11 -6.45
N ASN A 430 66.81 -8.25 -7.79
CA ASN A 430 67.60 -9.26 -8.47
C ASN A 430 67.26 -10.72 -8.06
N MET A 431 66.01 -10.95 -7.64
CA MET A 431 65.47 -12.24 -7.24
C MET A 431 64.61 -12.84 -8.36
N ARG A 432 64.75 -14.14 -8.60
CA ARG A 432 63.93 -14.85 -9.59
C ARG A 432 62.62 -15.31 -8.94
N LEU A 433 61.51 -14.67 -9.31
CA LEU A 433 60.17 -14.95 -8.78
C LEU A 433 59.20 -15.46 -9.87
N GLY A 434 59.71 -16.26 -10.79
CA GLY A 434 58.95 -16.87 -11.88
C GLY A 434 59.85 -17.59 -12.91
N PRO A 435 59.27 -18.13 -13.98
CA PRO A 435 59.98 -18.94 -14.97
C PRO A 435 60.95 -18.12 -15.84
N HIS A 436 60.74 -16.82 -16.05
CA HIS A 436 61.63 -15.99 -16.85
C HIS A 436 62.93 -15.68 -16.11
N ARG A 437 64.02 -15.44 -16.86
CA ARG A 437 65.30 -15.03 -16.25
C ARG A 437 65.21 -13.55 -15.83
N VAL A 438 65.78 -13.21 -14.68
CA VAL A 438 65.78 -11.82 -14.19
C VAL A 438 66.28 -10.80 -15.22
N LYS A 439 67.34 -11.15 -15.97
CA LYS A 439 67.88 -10.30 -17.06
C LYS A 439 66.90 -10.11 -18.23
N GLU A 440 66.09 -11.12 -18.52
CA GLU A 440 65.08 -11.08 -19.58
C GLU A 440 63.92 -10.19 -19.14
N VAL A 441 63.48 -10.32 -17.88
CA VAL A 441 62.47 -9.46 -17.28
C VAL A 441 62.92 -7.99 -17.25
N GLN A 442 64.14 -7.70 -16.81
CA GLN A 442 64.71 -6.35 -16.79
C GLN A 442 64.82 -5.76 -18.21
N ARG A 443 65.14 -6.58 -19.21
CA ARG A 443 65.19 -6.15 -20.62
C ARG A 443 63.81 -5.79 -21.15
N THR A 444 62.79 -6.61 -20.86
CA THR A 444 61.42 -6.33 -21.28
C THR A 444 60.85 -5.10 -20.59
N ILE A 445 61.10 -4.91 -19.29
CA ILE A 445 60.72 -3.68 -18.57
C ILE A 445 61.40 -2.44 -19.20
N TYR A 446 62.69 -2.53 -19.52
CA TYR A 446 63.41 -1.45 -20.19
C TYR A 446 62.81 -1.12 -21.57
N LEU A 447 62.43 -2.14 -22.35
CA LEU A 447 61.79 -1.97 -23.65
C LEU A 447 60.39 -1.34 -23.53
N GLU A 448 59.58 -1.79 -22.57
CA GLU A 448 58.27 -1.18 -22.28
C GLU A 448 58.40 0.28 -21.81
N GLU A 449 59.38 0.61 -20.96
CA GLU A 449 59.63 1.98 -20.53
C GLU A 449 60.12 2.87 -21.68
N THR A 450 60.82 2.31 -22.68
CA THR A 450 61.18 3.05 -23.90
C THR A 450 60.01 3.22 -24.88
N GLU A 451 59.02 2.31 -24.90
CA GLU A 451 57.78 2.48 -25.69
C GLU A 451 56.76 3.42 -25.03
N ASP A 452 56.74 3.53 -23.69
CA ASP A 452 55.80 4.40 -22.96
C ASP A 452 56.19 5.90 -23.03
N CYS A 453 57.38 6.23 -23.58
CA CYS A 453 57.76 7.60 -23.93
C CYS A 453 56.91 8.17 -25.09
N ASP A 454 56.32 7.34 -25.95
CA ASP A 454 55.52 7.77 -27.10
C ASP A 454 53.99 7.72 -26.85
N ARG A 455 53.52 7.16 -25.73
CA ARG A 455 52.08 7.01 -25.40
C ARG A 455 51.59 7.80 -24.18
N LEU A 456 52.42 8.70 -23.65
CA LEU A 456 52.11 9.47 -22.44
C LEU A 456 51.04 10.59 -22.64
N SER A 457 50.67 10.93 -23.88
CA SER A 457 49.72 12.02 -24.16
C SER A 457 48.25 11.58 -24.29
N LEU A 458 47.95 10.28 -24.44
CA LEU A 458 46.58 9.80 -24.71
C LEU A 458 45.88 9.17 -23.48
N LYS A 459 46.65 8.50 -22.60
CA LYS A 459 46.08 7.83 -21.39
C LYS A 459 45.70 8.80 -20.28
N GLN A 460 46.31 9.99 -20.23
CA GLN A 460 45.94 11.04 -19.26
C GLN A 460 44.64 11.77 -19.67
N ALA A 461 44.37 11.89 -20.97
CA ALA A 461 43.13 12.48 -21.48
C ALA A 461 41.90 11.56 -21.27
N LEU A 462 42.05 10.24 -21.43
CA LEU A 462 40.96 9.27 -21.25
C LEU A 462 40.57 9.05 -19.78
N LYS A 463 41.50 9.16 -18.83
CA LYS A 463 41.19 9.08 -17.39
C LYS A 463 40.43 10.31 -16.88
N ALA A 464 40.66 11.49 -17.46
CA ALA A 464 39.89 12.70 -17.15
C ALA A 464 38.45 12.63 -17.72
N LEU A 465 38.28 12.03 -18.90
CA LEU A 465 36.97 11.87 -19.54
C LEU A 465 36.05 10.87 -18.81
N PHE A 466 36.63 9.79 -18.27
CA PHE A 466 35.86 8.78 -17.51
C PHE A 466 35.43 9.28 -16.12
N PHE A 467 36.21 10.18 -15.51
CA PHE A 467 35.88 10.78 -14.21
C PHE A 467 34.79 11.87 -14.32
N LEU A 468 34.69 12.54 -15.48
CA LEU A 468 33.64 13.52 -15.77
C LEU A 468 32.32 12.85 -16.21
N LEU A 469 32.36 11.66 -16.80
CA LEU A 469 31.15 10.90 -17.18
C LEU A 469 30.46 10.19 -16.00
N VAL A 470 31.18 9.94 -14.90
CA VAL A 470 30.63 9.25 -13.70
C VAL A 470 30.08 10.24 -12.65
N ILE A 471 30.36 11.54 -12.76
CA ILE A 471 29.84 12.57 -11.84
C ILE A 471 28.78 13.47 -12.51
N GLY A 472 28.59 13.38 -13.84
CA GLY A 472 27.63 14.19 -14.61
C GLY A 472 26.22 13.63 -14.74
N ALA A 473 25.89 12.51 -14.09
CA ALA A 473 24.62 11.81 -14.25
C ALA A 473 23.74 11.81 -12.98
N GLU A 474 23.79 12.85 -12.14
CA GLU A 474 22.79 12.99 -11.07
C GLU A 474 22.71 14.46 -10.61
N THR A 475 22.24 15.37 -11.47
CA THR A 475 21.71 16.70 -11.12
C THR A 475 21.38 17.48 -12.39
N ASN A 476 20.23 17.19 -13.01
CA ASN A 476 19.46 18.17 -13.79
C ASN A 476 18.14 17.56 -14.28
N ARG A 477 17.12 17.59 -13.42
CA ARG A 477 15.73 17.50 -13.92
C ARG A 477 14.72 18.21 -13.01
N ILE A 478 14.92 19.51 -12.79
CA ILE A 478 13.82 20.43 -12.43
C ILE A 478 14.03 21.74 -13.20
N ALA A 479 12.92 22.31 -13.67
CA ALA A 479 12.77 23.61 -14.35
C ALA A 479 12.87 23.63 -15.88
N ARG A 480 11.80 23.18 -16.54
CA ARG A 480 11.14 24.00 -17.57
C ARG A 480 9.64 24.06 -17.32
N ASN A 481 9.15 25.29 -17.32
CA ASN A 481 7.81 25.71 -17.00
C ASN A 481 6.89 25.67 -18.25
N LYS A 482 5.65 25.23 -18.01
CA LYS A 482 4.35 25.47 -18.70
C LYS A 482 3.99 24.65 -19.98
N PRO A 483 2.68 24.36 -20.23
CA PRO A 483 1.48 24.55 -19.39
C PRO A 483 0.57 23.29 -19.31
N TYR A 484 0.36 22.71 -18.13
CA TYR A 484 -0.77 21.78 -17.90
C TYR A 484 -1.39 22.06 -16.52
N TYR A 485 -2.02 23.22 -16.40
CA TYR A 485 -2.90 23.55 -15.27
C TYR A 485 -4.21 24.08 -15.83
N ARG A 486 -5.11 23.16 -16.20
CA ARG A 486 -6.55 23.46 -16.31
C ARG A 486 -7.48 22.24 -16.29
N TYR A 487 -7.05 21.11 -15.75
CA TYR A 487 -7.91 19.93 -15.57
C TYR A 487 -7.71 19.45 -14.14
N TYR A 488 -8.71 18.79 -13.56
CA TYR A 488 -8.80 18.36 -12.15
C TYR A 488 -9.45 19.30 -11.14
N PHE A 489 -10.31 20.19 -11.63
CA PHE A 489 -11.51 20.58 -10.86
C PHE A 489 -12.75 20.11 -11.62
N SER A 490 -13.09 18.82 -11.49
CA SER A 490 -14.41 18.28 -11.87
C SER A 490 -14.41 16.78 -11.63
N LYS A 491 -14.98 16.31 -10.53
CA LYS A 491 -15.61 14.98 -10.49
C LYS A 491 -16.99 15.15 -9.89
N MET A 492 -17.99 14.64 -10.63
CA MET A 492 -19.43 14.96 -10.57
C MET A 492 -19.86 16.33 -11.14
N ALA A 493 -18.98 17.05 -11.83
CA ALA A 493 -19.46 18.11 -12.71
C ALA A 493 -19.47 17.57 -14.15
N VAL A 494 -20.61 17.74 -14.82
CA VAL A 494 -20.66 17.55 -16.27
C VAL A 494 -19.63 18.51 -16.88
N PRO A 495 -18.66 18.04 -17.68
CA PRO A 495 -17.70 18.92 -18.32
C PRO A 495 -18.39 19.98 -19.19
N ASP A 496 -17.87 21.20 -19.18
CA ASP A 496 -18.45 22.36 -19.90
C ASP A 496 -18.70 22.10 -21.40
N TYR A 497 -17.97 21.17 -22.01
CA TYR A 497 -18.16 20.83 -23.42
C TYR A 497 -19.44 20.03 -23.71
N PHE A 498 -20.14 19.50 -22.70
CA PHE A 498 -21.49 18.95 -22.87
C PHE A 498 -22.59 19.97 -22.53
N LEU A 499 -22.29 20.97 -21.71
CA LEU A 499 -23.26 21.92 -21.18
C LEU A 499 -23.64 23.01 -22.19
N ASP A 500 -24.93 23.34 -22.23
CA ASP A 500 -25.54 24.42 -23.02
C ASP A 500 -25.23 24.34 -24.53
N LYS A 501 -24.93 23.12 -25.01
CA LYS A 501 -24.69 22.81 -26.42
C LYS A 501 -25.69 21.79 -26.90
N ALA A 502 -26.18 21.98 -28.12
CA ALA A 502 -27.05 21.02 -28.78
C ALA A 502 -26.25 20.28 -29.85
N PHE A 503 -26.37 18.95 -29.86
CA PHE A 503 -25.74 18.08 -30.84
C PHE A 503 -26.81 17.28 -31.59
N VAL A 504 -26.55 17.03 -32.87
CA VAL A 504 -27.40 16.22 -33.74
C VAL A 504 -26.57 15.10 -34.33
N GLU A 505 -27.12 13.89 -34.28
CA GLU A 505 -26.52 12.68 -34.81
C GLU A 505 -26.34 12.82 -36.33
N VAL A 506 -25.12 12.55 -36.79
CA VAL A 506 -24.75 12.56 -38.21
C VAL A 506 -24.42 11.17 -38.73
N ARG A 507 -24.08 10.23 -37.85
CA ARG A 507 -23.67 8.87 -38.23
C ARG A 507 -24.00 7.88 -37.12
N GLN A 508 -24.38 6.66 -37.51
CA GLN A 508 -24.54 5.54 -36.58
C GLN A 508 -24.14 4.20 -37.20
N GLU A 509 -23.69 3.27 -36.36
CA GLU A 509 -23.20 1.94 -36.73
C GLU A 509 -23.82 0.86 -35.83
N ASN A 510 -24.11 -0.31 -36.39
CA ASN A 510 -24.53 -1.54 -35.67
C ASN A 510 -25.90 -1.53 -34.96
N ILE A 511 -26.76 -0.54 -35.19
CA ILE A 511 -28.09 -0.45 -34.54
C ILE A 511 -29.00 -1.67 -34.79
N ASP A 512 -29.02 -2.23 -36.01
CA ASP A 512 -29.86 -3.40 -36.35
C ASP A 512 -29.37 -4.67 -35.63
N GLU A 513 -28.05 -4.87 -35.57
CA GLU A 513 -27.42 -5.99 -34.88
C GLU A 513 -27.55 -5.87 -33.36
N PHE A 514 -27.43 -4.65 -32.82
CA PHE A 514 -27.64 -4.35 -31.40
C PHE A 514 -29.05 -4.79 -30.96
N PHE A 515 -30.09 -4.37 -31.69
CA PHE A 515 -31.46 -4.78 -31.38
C PHE A 515 -31.69 -6.28 -31.62
N ALA A 516 -30.97 -6.90 -32.55
CA ALA A 516 -31.04 -8.35 -32.73
C ALA A 516 -30.51 -9.11 -31.51
N VAL A 517 -29.38 -8.67 -30.93
CA VAL A 517 -28.80 -9.23 -29.69
C VAL A 517 -29.74 -9.00 -28.50
N ARG A 518 -30.44 -7.85 -28.44
CA ARG A 518 -31.48 -7.55 -27.45
C ARG A 518 -32.80 -8.32 -27.68
N GLY A 519 -32.87 -9.20 -28.69
CA GLY A 519 -34.03 -10.06 -28.94
C GLY A 519 -35.22 -9.35 -29.59
N VAL A 520 -35.04 -8.18 -30.19
CA VAL A 520 -36.11 -7.47 -30.90
C VAL A 520 -36.42 -8.19 -32.22
N PRO A 521 -37.68 -8.52 -32.57
CA PRO A 521 -38.03 -9.21 -33.80
C PRO A 521 -37.62 -8.44 -35.07
N TRP A 522 -37.20 -9.16 -36.12
CA TRP A 522 -36.63 -8.57 -37.36
C TRP A 522 -37.51 -7.48 -37.99
N LEU A 523 -38.82 -7.71 -38.10
CA LEU A 523 -39.74 -6.73 -38.70
C LEU A 523 -39.80 -5.43 -37.89
N ILE A 524 -39.80 -5.53 -36.55
CA ILE A 524 -39.76 -4.37 -35.66
C ILE A 524 -38.43 -3.63 -35.79
N ARG A 525 -37.30 -4.36 -35.89
CA ARG A 525 -35.97 -3.74 -36.11
C ARG A 525 -35.94 -2.90 -37.37
N LYS A 526 -36.47 -3.39 -38.49
CA LYS A 526 -36.50 -2.62 -39.75
C LYS A 526 -37.37 -1.37 -39.66
N LEU A 527 -38.44 -1.39 -38.86
CA LEU A 527 -39.29 -0.23 -38.62
C LEU A 527 -38.63 0.82 -37.71
N ILE A 528 -37.88 0.40 -36.69
CA ILE A 528 -37.25 1.34 -35.73
C ILE A 528 -35.93 1.91 -36.27
N VAL A 529 -35.09 1.11 -36.93
CA VAL A 529 -33.77 1.55 -37.44
C VAL A 529 -33.90 2.70 -38.47
N GLY A 530 -34.95 2.67 -39.29
CA GLY A 530 -35.24 3.76 -40.23
C GLY A 530 -35.72 5.05 -39.56
N LYS A 531 -36.35 4.93 -38.39
CA LYS A 531 -36.94 6.03 -37.62
C LYS A 531 -36.01 6.60 -36.54
N MET A 532 -34.99 5.86 -36.12
CA MET A 532 -33.99 6.29 -35.16
C MET A 532 -32.80 6.93 -35.90
N LYS A 533 -33.02 8.08 -36.54
CA LYS A 533 -32.02 8.88 -37.25
C LYS A 533 -32.14 10.34 -36.83
N ASN A 534 -31.00 11.03 -36.78
CA ASN A 534 -30.90 12.42 -36.32
C ASN A 534 -31.17 12.60 -34.82
N GLY A 535 -30.75 11.62 -34.01
CA GLY A 535 -30.81 11.69 -32.56
C GLY A 535 -30.21 13.00 -32.02
N ARG A 536 -30.80 13.56 -30.98
CA ARG A 536 -30.36 14.79 -30.33
C ARG A 536 -29.67 14.49 -29.02
N PHE A 537 -28.75 15.35 -28.65
CA PHE A 537 -28.20 15.45 -27.32
C PHE A 537 -28.11 16.92 -26.96
N HIS A 538 -28.85 17.33 -25.95
CA HIS A 538 -28.76 18.68 -25.41
C HIS A 538 -28.84 18.60 -23.89
N LEU A 539 -27.83 19.12 -23.21
CA LEU A 539 -27.73 19.05 -21.76
C LEU A 539 -27.52 20.46 -21.21
N THR A 540 -28.43 20.92 -20.36
CA THR A 540 -28.37 22.23 -19.70
C THR A 540 -28.30 22.05 -18.19
N LYS A 541 -27.81 23.08 -17.50
CA LYS A 541 -27.70 23.08 -16.04
C LYS A 541 -28.46 24.28 -15.45
N HIS A 542 -29.33 24.02 -14.49
CA HIS A 542 -30.10 25.02 -13.77
C HIS A 542 -29.91 24.85 -12.26
N GLY A 543 -28.99 25.63 -11.67
CA GLY A 543 -28.60 25.48 -10.27
C GLY A 543 -27.92 24.13 -10.02
N ASP A 544 -28.49 23.33 -9.12
CA ASP A 544 -27.99 21.99 -8.78
C ASP A 544 -28.60 20.86 -9.64
N LYS A 545 -29.56 21.19 -10.51
CA LYS A 545 -30.24 20.23 -11.40
C LYS A 545 -29.76 20.33 -12.84
N TYR A 546 -29.84 19.21 -13.54
CA TYR A 546 -29.57 19.11 -14.96
C TYR A 546 -30.84 18.77 -15.72
N HIS A 547 -30.96 19.33 -16.91
CA HIS A 547 -32.02 19.00 -17.86
C HIS A 547 -31.37 18.43 -19.12
N ILE A 548 -31.80 17.27 -19.57
CA ILE A 548 -31.30 16.63 -20.79
C ILE A 548 -32.43 16.34 -21.75
N ALA A 549 -32.25 16.75 -23.00
CA ALA A 549 -33.06 16.33 -24.13
C ALA A 549 -32.24 15.37 -25.00
N VAL A 550 -32.64 14.10 -24.99
CA VAL A 550 -32.01 13.02 -25.76
C VAL A 550 -33.04 12.25 -26.58
N GLY A 551 -32.59 11.64 -27.68
CA GLY A 551 -33.42 10.77 -28.51
C GLY A 551 -33.79 11.36 -29.86
N ASP A 552 -34.73 10.72 -30.55
CA ASP A 552 -35.00 10.96 -31.96
C ASP A 552 -36.00 12.12 -32.19
N PRO A 553 -35.92 12.90 -33.29
CA PRO A 553 -36.92 13.87 -33.70
C PRO A 553 -38.40 13.45 -33.55
N GLY A 554 -38.71 12.15 -33.65
CA GLY A 554 -40.08 11.64 -33.46
C GLY A 554 -40.54 11.45 -32.00
N LYS A 555 -39.62 11.41 -31.03
CA LYS A 555 -39.87 11.30 -29.58
C LYS A 555 -38.68 11.92 -28.84
N ASN A 556 -38.77 13.21 -28.53
CA ASN A 556 -37.82 13.83 -27.60
C ASN A 556 -38.05 13.25 -26.21
N LEU A 557 -37.03 12.63 -25.63
CA LEU A 557 -37.04 12.25 -24.23
C LEU A 557 -36.33 13.34 -23.46
N GLU A 558 -37.07 13.95 -22.55
CA GLU A 558 -36.60 15.06 -21.72
C GLU A 558 -36.63 14.61 -20.26
N TYR A 559 -35.52 14.81 -19.57
CA TYR A 559 -35.36 14.39 -18.18
C TYR A 559 -34.74 15.51 -17.35
N ASP A 560 -35.34 15.78 -16.20
CA ASP A 560 -34.73 16.57 -15.13
C ASP A 560 -34.13 15.62 -14.10
N PHE A 561 -32.86 15.82 -13.74
CA PHE A 561 -32.15 14.92 -12.85
C PHE A 561 -31.06 15.61 -12.03
N THR A 562 -30.66 14.93 -10.97
CA THR A 562 -29.42 15.19 -10.22
C THR A 562 -28.45 14.06 -10.54
N LEU A 563 -27.16 14.38 -10.75
CA LEU A 563 -26.17 13.35 -11.07
C LEU A 563 -26.08 12.29 -9.95
N GLY A 564 -26.16 11.02 -10.32
CA GLY A 564 -26.08 9.87 -9.42
C GLY A 564 -27.41 9.50 -8.75
N GLU A 565 -28.45 10.31 -8.89
CA GLU A 565 -29.79 9.97 -8.40
C GLU A 565 -30.58 9.18 -9.44
N LYS A 566 -31.40 8.24 -8.95
CA LYS A 566 -32.31 7.45 -9.77
C LYS A 566 -33.61 8.23 -9.98
N ILE A 567 -34.04 8.35 -11.24
CA ILE A 567 -35.34 8.89 -11.61
C ILE A 567 -36.21 7.78 -12.23
N ARG A 568 -37.53 7.90 -12.09
CA ARG A 568 -38.48 7.06 -12.84
C ARG A 568 -39.09 7.87 -13.96
N ALA A 569 -38.88 7.44 -15.20
CA ALA A 569 -39.45 8.10 -16.36
C ALA A 569 -39.60 7.13 -17.53
N THR A 570 -40.28 7.60 -18.58
CA THR A 570 -40.51 6.80 -19.79
C THR A 570 -39.21 6.69 -20.60
N GLY A 571 -38.81 5.46 -20.94
CA GLY A 571 -37.65 5.16 -21.80
C GLY A 571 -37.98 5.17 -23.30
N TYR A 572 -36.98 4.87 -24.14
CA TYR A 572 -37.10 4.86 -25.61
C TYR A 572 -38.16 3.89 -26.16
N ASP A 573 -38.44 2.81 -25.43
CA ASP A 573 -39.47 1.82 -25.76
C ASP A 573 -40.89 2.24 -25.34
N GLY A 574 -41.04 3.40 -24.70
CA GLY A 574 -42.32 3.90 -24.19
C GLY A 574 -42.78 3.21 -22.90
N LYS A 575 -41.91 2.44 -22.23
CA LYS A 575 -42.19 1.84 -20.91
C LYS A 575 -41.54 2.65 -19.80
N GLU A 576 -41.93 2.37 -18.56
CA GLU A 576 -41.35 3.01 -17.39
C GLU A 576 -39.98 2.38 -17.06
N HIS A 577 -38.97 3.23 -16.88
CA HIS A 577 -37.59 2.86 -16.59
C HIS A 577 -37.14 3.52 -15.31
N GLU A 578 -36.24 2.86 -14.58
CA GLU A 578 -35.39 3.52 -13.60
C GLU A 578 -34.11 3.99 -14.30
N ILE A 579 -33.89 5.30 -14.31
CA ILE A 579 -32.85 5.97 -15.10
C ILE A 579 -31.86 6.64 -14.15
N THR A 580 -30.57 6.53 -14.44
CA THR A 580 -29.52 7.23 -13.69
C THR A 580 -28.53 7.87 -14.65
N PHE A 581 -28.24 9.15 -14.42
CA PHE A 581 -27.22 9.89 -15.15
C PHE A 581 -26.01 10.14 -14.26
N SER A 582 -24.80 9.97 -14.79
CA SER A 582 -23.56 10.16 -14.05
C SER A 582 -22.41 10.61 -14.94
N CYS A 583 -21.31 11.08 -14.35
CA CYS A 583 -20.09 11.41 -15.08
C CYS A 583 -18.88 10.74 -14.45
N GLU A 584 -18.09 10.02 -15.25
CA GLU A 584 -16.87 9.36 -14.82
C GLU A 584 -15.79 9.49 -15.92
N GLY A 585 -14.57 9.89 -15.53
CA GLY A 585 -13.45 9.98 -16.47
C GLY A 585 -13.66 10.94 -17.66
N GLY A 586 -14.50 11.98 -17.51
CA GLY A 586 -14.84 12.90 -18.59
C GLY A 586 -15.91 12.39 -19.57
N ARG A 587 -16.48 11.20 -19.32
CA ARG A 587 -17.62 10.65 -20.04
C ARG A 587 -18.92 10.94 -19.29
N PHE A 588 -19.97 11.25 -20.04
CA PHE A 588 -21.33 11.32 -19.52
C PHE A 588 -22.00 9.96 -19.72
N ILE A 589 -22.68 9.45 -18.70
CA ILE A 589 -23.18 8.06 -18.64
C ILE A 589 -24.68 8.10 -18.36
N GLU A 590 -25.45 7.46 -19.22
CA GLU A 590 -26.91 7.29 -19.15
C GLU A 590 -27.21 5.80 -18.93
N LYS A 591 -27.85 5.44 -17.82
CA LYS A 591 -28.24 4.06 -17.48
C LYS A 591 -29.75 3.93 -17.42
N HIS A 592 -30.30 2.91 -18.06
CA HIS A 592 -31.73 2.61 -18.11
C HIS A 592 -32.01 1.17 -17.67
N LEU A 593 -32.82 1.00 -16.64
CA LEU A 593 -33.39 -0.29 -16.23
C LEU A 593 -34.87 -0.33 -16.57
N ASN A 594 -35.27 -1.18 -17.54
CA ASN A 594 -36.67 -1.36 -17.91
C ASN A 594 -37.41 -2.13 -16.80
N LEU A 595 -38.36 -1.48 -16.13
CA LEU A 595 -39.08 -2.06 -14.98
C LEU A 595 -40.08 -3.16 -15.37
N SER A 596 -40.49 -3.22 -16.63
CA SER A 596 -41.37 -4.29 -17.15
C SER A 596 -40.60 -5.55 -17.53
N ARG A 597 -39.27 -5.46 -17.70
CA ARG A 597 -38.38 -6.56 -18.11
C ARG A 597 -36.99 -6.47 -17.45
N PRO A 598 -36.90 -6.46 -16.11
CA PRO A 598 -35.64 -6.30 -15.40
C PRO A 598 -34.63 -7.42 -15.69
N GLU A 599 -35.11 -8.61 -16.09
CA GLU A 599 -34.30 -9.77 -16.45
C GLU A 599 -33.39 -9.54 -17.67
N VAL A 600 -33.68 -8.53 -18.48
CA VAL A 600 -32.90 -8.17 -19.68
C VAL A 600 -31.68 -7.28 -19.33
N GLY A 601 -31.57 -6.84 -18.08
CA GLY A 601 -30.47 -6.01 -17.57
C GLY A 601 -30.52 -4.55 -18.01
N GLU A 602 -29.57 -3.76 -17.49
CA GLU A 602 -29.48 -2.31 -17.74
C GLU A 602 -28.90 -2.01 -19.13
N ASP A 603 -29.49 -1.03 -19.82
CA ASP A 603 -28.89 -0.39 -20.99
C ASP A 603 -27.99 0.76 -20.51
N VAL A 604 -26.69 0.68 -20.81
CA VAL A 604 -25.69 1.68 -20.41
C VAL A 604 -25.12 2.36 -21.65
N THR A 605 -25.40 3.65 -21.79
CA THR A 605 -24.89 4.49 -22.87
C THR A 605 -23.79 5.41 -22.33
N TYR A 606 -22.62 5.35 -22.95
CA TYR A 606 -21.50 6.24 -22.67
C TYR A 606 -21.44 7.32 -23.74
N TYR A 607 -21.31 8.58 -23.33
CA TYR A 607 -21.08 9.73 -24.19
C TYR A 607 -19.70 10.29 -23.94
N GLU A 608 -18.96 10.53 -25.00
CA GLU A 608 -17.59 11.04 -24.94
C GLU A 608 -17.36 12.10 -26.00
N PHE A 609 -16.72 13.19 -25.61
CA PHE A 609 -16.35 14.27 -26.52
C PHE A 609 -14.89 14.10 -26.95
N ARG A 610 -14.64 13.99 -28.27
CA ARG A 610 -13.29 13.88 -28.83
C ARG A 610 -13.17 14.78 -30.05
N ASP A 611 -12.14 15.62 -30.09
CA ASP A 611 -11.79 16.44 -31.25
C ASP A 611 -12.96 17.27 -31.82
N GLY A 612 -13.78 17.87 -30.95
CA GLY A 612 -14.92 18.70 -31.36
C GLY A 612 -16.19 17.93 -31.73
N THR A 613 -16.16 16.59 -31.65
CA THR A 613 -17.26 15.71 -32.02
C THR A 613 -17.72 14.91 -30.81
N LEU A 614 -19.04 14.77 -30.66
CA LEU A 614 -19.63 13.97 -29.59
C LEU A 614 -19.88 12.55 -30.11
N TYR A 615 -19.42 11.55 -29.37
CA TYR A 615 -19.67 10.13 -29.66
C TYR A 615 -20.51 9.52 -28.56
N SER A 616 -21.33 8.54 -28.91
CA SER A 616 -21.97 7.69 -27.91
C SER A 616 -21.85 6.21 -28.25
N GLU A 617 -21.69 5.36 -27.24
CA GLU A 617 -21.60 3.91 -27.39
C GLU A 617 -22.50 3.21 -26.36
N CYS A 618 -23.30 2.23 -26.81
CA CYS A 618 -24.11 1.36 -25.95
C CYS A 618 -23.90 -0.10 -26.37
N THR A 619 -23.63 -0.99 -25.42
CA THR A 619 -23.23 -2.38 -25.71
C THR A 619 -24.26 -3.38 -25.18
N ALA A 620 -24.74 -4.26 -26.06
CA ALA A 620 -25.63 -5.37 -25.72
C ALA A 620 -24.86 -6.70 -25.78
N THR A 621 -25.11 -7.60 -24.82
CA THR A 621 -24.48 -8.92 -24.78
C THR A 621 -25.52 -10.03 -24.57
N LYS A 622 -25.47 -11.10 -25.36
CA LYS A 622 -26.29 -12.31 -25.20
C LYS A 622 -25.49 -13.56 -25.61
N GLU A 623 -25.48 -14.58 -24.75
CA GLU A 623 -24.96 -15.93 -25.06
C GLU A 623 -23.59 -15.91 -25.78
N SER A 624 -22.64 -15.11 -25.29
CA SER A 624 -21.27 -14.90 -25.84
C SER A 624 -21.11 -13.91 -27.01
N LYS A 625 -22.20 -13.39 -27.61
CA LYS A 625 -22.12 -12.34 -28.64
C LYS A 625 -22.32 -10.95 -28.01
N SER A 626 -21.38 -10.04 -28.24
CA SER A 626 -21.47 -8.64 -27.80
C SER A 626 -21.46 -7.72 -29.02
N VAL A 627 -22.38 -6.75 -29.06
CA VAL A 627 -22.50 -5.76 -30.14
C VAL A 627 -22.62 -4.37 -29.53
N THR A 628 -21.80 -3.45 -30.00
CA THR A 628 -21.81 -2.03 -29.59
C THR A 628 -22.46 -1.18 -30.67
N TRP A 629 -23.58 -0.55 -30.34
CA TRP A 629 -24.19 0.52 -31.12
C TRP A 629 -23.40 1.81 -30.91
N LYS A 630 -22.87 2.37 -32.00
CA LYS A 630 -22.07 3.60 -31.97
C LYS A 630 -22.77 4.71 -32.72
N ARG A 631 -22.73 5.92 -32.17
CA ARG A 631 -23.28 7.13 -32.78
C ARG A 631 -22.27 8.27 -32.72
N GLU A 632 -22.33 9.13 -33.72
CA GLU A 632 -21.52 10.33 -33.87
C GLU A 632 -22.46 11.53 -34.04
N PHE A 633 -22.21 12.60 -33.29
CA PHE A 633 -23.02 13.80 -33.27
C PHE A 633 -22.16 15.02 -33.53
N LYS A 634 -22.69 15.97 -34.31
CA LYS A 634 -22.10 17.29 -34.53
C LYS A 634 -22.90 18.36 -33.82
N GLN A 635 -22.22 19.39 -33.34
CA GLN A 635 -22.86 20.54 -32.71
C GLN A 635 -23.76 21.24 -33.74
N LYS A 636 -24.98 21.58 -33.34
CA LYS A 636 -25.99 22.25 -34.17
C LYS A 636 -25.68 23.73 -34.36
#